data_AF-A0A812JUV4-F1
#
_entry.id   AF-A0A812JUV4-F1
#
_cell.length_a   1.000
_cell.length_b   1.000
_cell.length_c   1.000
_cell.angle_alpha   90.00
_cell.angle_beta   90.00
_cell.angle_gamma   90.00
#
_symmetry.space_group_name_H-M   'P 1'
#
loop_
_entity.id
_entity.type
_entity.pdbx_description
1 polymer ?
#
loop_
_entity_poly.entity_id
_entity_poly.type
_entity_poly.pdbx_seq_one_letter_code
_entity_poly.pdbx_strand_id
1 'polypeptide(L)'
;MQLLAILPPALPADGQDEPSTQGLLLSVHVRTKDGVCEQLLARGSELPAETKKVLTTTQDDQAAARIELYAGERPFCEGNRFLGMLELAPLPIPSYRSFVQLEVAVQVDANGGIRCNAAEIESRALGEPYCYGEWHGNVWDSNPPPVPNPYTEVALFSYAITKHLPVLLPTRAIRLPSGRDIVIRQHQRREEERIGTGGVLWEAAIVLADFVGRNTHKFDWKGKRVLELGAGTGLVAISLGIEGAEVCATDGNPRVLDGAKANIEAAKPFQGRVTVEQFDWNSAHDLAKIQEAGPWDAIVGSDLVYPGNAGRKCVDSNQQMPLADQTLMSLFSALATTETVILLALKDRTGELHRFRESISRSGGWTLQYAPPVLMVAEKPSIAQTLADALSPGHKYTTRTGVSPACKVFEYEGDFYGQRAWFKVTSCAGHVYSIDFPPEFNNWDRVDPLTLFGAPTVKMEANPKLRMPKHFQTEAKGCSYLVLWLDCDREGENICYEVMDNAVPNLSSAGGQQQVWRAQFSSLAPVDLKRAMASLGSPNKDMSDSVDARAEMDLKLGCAFTRFQTKYFQGKYGDLDTNLVSYGPCQTPTLWFCVRRSDEINSFQPESYYTIDATISKIGRHLDLQWDRGQVFDMPVASLFMNLIQDTAKAMVTEISQKEDRMARPQALNTVAMLKMASTRLGLGPQQAMHMAERLYLDGYLTYPRTETNTYPKNFDLQGAVRAQSGHHTWGPYCQDLLSKGLAKAREGVDMGDHPPITPVRAASESQLGDAYRLYEMITRHFLATVSSDCKFLRTRVNLDINGEGFSLTGRKVIDPGFTAIQRSGEMEDVVIPDFSRGEAVEVKKVSMGSHKTRPPPYLSESDLLSLMEKHGIGTDASMATHINNICERNYVKLAEGRRLIPTQLGIALVHGYQMVDNELVIPKVRANMEKNCTLVAEGKADIMPVVQHCLRLFRDKFIYYVANVDLVDQLFETIFKSLEAAGRPLSRCGDCQRYLSVVDRKPVRMFCKTCNRIFKMPQNGQMKLYKELKCPLDNFELVFVANKVGKSYPICPMCYDDPPFGAKEEQGKHWNLDHPIYKKYRPAVMSCIADNCSGTLCLDVDSGPKWQIDCNVCLQQLAIFEDKAHKIKATSDLCDECSSVLLEVVFSKGKSPLPDGQMERKACLVCDEVFNAHTVSKTGKNFFRRNPGKGKGKGKGKKGKGRGKGMRAAQLWAPS
;
A
#
# COMPACT_ATOMS: atom_id res chain seq x y z
N MET A 1 -75.36 -1.61 34.00
CA MET A 1 -75.85 -0.71 35.07
C MET A 1 -74.97 0.54 35.08
N GLN A 2 -75.60 1.72 35.04
CA GLN A 2 -75.04 3.08 34.97
C GLN A 2 -74.16 3.43 36.20
N LEU A 3 -73.19 4.37 36.12
CA LEU A 3 -73.40 5.81 36.39
C LEU A 3 -72.20 6.70 35.95
N LEU A 4 -72.54 7.78 35.21
CA LEU A 4 -72.11 9.21 35.23
C LEU A 4 -70.74 9.61 35.82
N ALA A 5 -69.83 10.28 35.10
CA ALA A 5 -69.77 11.70 34.64
C ALA A 5 -69.47 12.74 35.74
N ILE A 6 -68.28 13.37 35.68
CA ILE A 6 -67.97 14.70 36.22
C ILE A 6 -67.00 15.42 35.25
N LEU A 7 -67.45 16.54 34.69
CA LEU A 7 -66.69 17.69 34.14
C LEU A 7 -66.88 18.87 35.15
N PRO A 8 -66.27 20.08 35.05
CA PRO A 8 -65.29 20.69 34.13
C PRO A 8 -64.12 21.37 34.96
N PRO A 9 -63.36 22.46 34.61
CA PRO A 9 -63.65 23.65 33.79
C PRO A 9 -62.62 24.00 32.68
N ALA A 10 -63.02 24.95 31.84
CA ALA A 10 -62.27 25.54 30.73
C ALA A 10 -61.53 26.84 31.11
N LEU A 11 -60.72 27.32 30.13
CA LEU A 11 -60.15 28.67 29.89
C LEU A 11 -58.72 28.92 30.42
N PRO A 12 -57.91 29.84 29.82
CA PRO A 12 -58.26 30.90 28.86
C PRO A 12 -57.30 31.12 27.65
N ALA A 13 -57.64 32.16 26.88
CA ALA A 13 -56.98 32.72 25.70
C ALA A 13 -55.68 33.49 25.98
N ASP A 14 -54.95 33.77 24.90
CA ASP A 14 -53.69 34.50 24.75
C ASP A 14 -53.45 35.71 25.68
N GLY A 15 -52.21 35.84 26.18
CA GLY A 15 -51.69 37.10 26.73
C GLY A 15 -50.53 36.98 27.74
N GLN A 16 -49.30 36.88 27.21
CA GLN A 16 -47.97 37.27 27.76
C GLN A 16 -47.71 37.34 29.29
N ASP A 17 -46.79 36.49 29.77
CA ASP A 17 -45.78 36.80 30.80
C ASP A 17 -44.55 35.85 30.64
N GLU A 18 -43.35 36.34 31.01
CA GLU A 18 -41.99 35.79 30.85
C GLU A 18 -41.74 34.37 31.44
N PRO A 19 -40.64 33.66 31.08
CA PRO A 19 -40.63 32.21 30.96
C PRO A 19 -40.65 31.52 32.32
N SER A 20 -41.84 31.07 32.74
CA SER A 20 -41.94 30.11 33.83
C SER A 20 -41.31 28.79 33.37
N THR A 21 -40.17 28.41 33.95
CA THR A 21 -39.55 27.09 33.78
C THR A 21 -40.58 25.99 34.03
N GLN A 22 -41.17 25.45 32.96
CA GLN A 22 -42.05 24.28 33.05
C GLN A 22 -41.16 23.08 33.40
N GLY A 23 -41.29 22.60 34.64
CA GLY A 23 -40.71 21.32 35.03
C GLY A 23 -41.48 20.16 34.41
N LEU A 24 -40.79 19.06 34.12
CA LEU A 24 -41.37 17.84 33.56
C LEU A 24 -42.50 17.30 34.48
N LEU A 25 -43.75 17.18 34.01
CA LEU A 25 -44.91 16.82 34.86
C LEU A 25 -44.92 15.36 35.32
N LEU A 26 -44.29 14.46 34.55
CA LEU A 26 -44.14 13.03 34.82
C LEU A 26 -42.72 12.62 34.45
N SER A 27 -42.13 11.66 35.15
CA SER A 27 -40.84 11.08 34.78
C SER A 27 -40.88 10.40 33.40
N VAL A 28 -39.77 10.47 32.65
CA VAL A 28 -39.56 9.74 31.39
C VAL A 28 -38.70 8.51 31.66
N HIS A 29 -39.12 7.36 31.13
CA HIS A 29 -38.52 6.05 31.35
C HIS A 29 -38.22 5.35 30.02
N VAL A 30 -37.28 4.41 30.06
CA VAL A 30 -37.05 3.40 29.03
C VAL A 30 -37.45 2.02 29.55
N ARG A 31 -38.08 1.21 28.71
CA ARG A 31 -38.47 -0.16 29.09
C ARG A 31 -37.27 -1.10 29.12
N THR A 32 -37.18 -1.91 30.17
CA THR A 32 -36.22 -3.03 30.28
C THR A 32 -36.89 -4.38 29.97
N LYS A 33 -36.10 -5.45 29.84
CA LYS A 33 -36.56 -6.80 29.43
C LYS A 33 -37.75 -7.33 30.26
N ASP A 34 -37.78 -7.04 31.56
CA ASP A 34 -38.81 -7.53 32.47
C ASP A 34 -40.05 -6.61 32.55
N GLY A 35 -40.17 -5.65 31.62
CA GLY A 35 -41.29 -4.70 31.60
C GLY A 35 -41.20 -3.60 32.66
N VAL A 36 -40.07 -3.49 33.36
CA VAL A 36 -39.79 -2.43 34.34
C VAL A 36 -39.41 -1.15 33.60
N CYS A 37 -39.96 -0.03 34.07
CA CYS A 37 -39.72 1.29 33.51
C CYS A 37 -38.52 1.95 34.20
N GLU A 38 -37.36 1.85 33.55
CA GLU A 38 -36.11 2.40 34.04
C GLU A 38 -36.07 3.91 33.78
N GLN A 39 -35.94 4.71 34.83
CA GLN A 39 -36.02 6.17 34.71
C GLN A 39 -34.83 6.75 33.94
N LEU A 40 -35.14 7.67 33.01
CA LEU A 40 -34.20 8.50 32.27
C LEU A 40 -34.21 9.94 32.79
N LEU A 41 -35.40 10.56 32.92
CA LEU A 41 -35.61 11.90 33.48
C LEU A 41 -36.62 11.84 34.63
N ALA A 42 -36.34 12.56 35.71
CA ALA A 42 -37.24 12.61 36.87
C ALA A 42 -38.39 13.60 36.66
N ARG A 43 -39.51 13.37 37.33
CA ARG A 43 -40.55 14.38 37.49
C ARG A 43 -39.97 15.64 38.15
N GLY A 44 -40.33 16.80 37.64
CA GLY A 44 -39.83 18.10 38.09
C GLY A 44 -38.48 18.51 37.50
N SER A 45 -37.89 17.73 36.57
CA SER A 45 -36.68 18.15 35.85
C SER A 45 -36.97 19.47 35.10
N GLU A 46 -36.15 20.50 35.32
CA GLU A 46 -36.27 21.79 34.62
C GLU A 46 -36.05 21.61 33.11
N LEU A 47 -36.97 22.14 32.30
CA LEU A 47 -36.85 22.09 30.84
C LEU A 47 -36.16 23.35 30.30
N PRO A 48 -35.27 23.22 29.29
CA PRO A 48 -34.91 22.00 28.57
C PRO A 48 -34.02 21.05 29.40
N ALA A 49 -34.27 19.73 29.29
CA ALA A 49 -33.55 18.69 30.02
C ALA A 49 -32.92 17.66 29.07
N GLU A 50 -31.70 17.22 29.37
CA GLU A 50 -31.02 16.14 28.65
C GLU A 50 -30.51 15.07 29.62
N THR A 51 -30.60 13.82 29.21
CA THR A 51 -30.01 12.68 29.93
C THR A 51 -29.45 11.66 28.95
N LYS A 52 -28.45 10.91 29.40
CA LYS A 52 -27.87 9.79 28.66
C LYS A 52 -27.76 8.59 29.58
N LYS A 53 -28.09 7.41 29.06
CA LYS A 53 -28.02 6.16 29.80
C LYS A 53 -27.48 5.05 28.91
N VAL A 54 -26.48 4.34 29.42
CA VAL A 54 -25.94 3.15 28.75
C VAL A 54 -26.76 1.94 29.19
N LEU A 55 -27.38 1.29 28.22
CA LEU A 55 -28.06 0.02 28.37
C LEU A 55 -27.22 -1.09 27.75
N THR A 56 -27.50 -2.33 28.10
CA THR A 56 -26.81 -3.48 27.49
C THR A 56 -27.81 -4.47 26.92
N THR A 57 -27.38 -5.24 25.93
CA THR A 57 -28.18 -6.34 25.39
C THR A 57 -28.45 -7.38 26.47
N THR A 58 -29.58 -8.07 26.38
CA THR A 58 -30.01 -9.03 27.42
C THR A 58 -29.97 -10.48 26.95
N GLN A 59 -29.46 -10.70 25.73
CA GLN A 59 -29.34 -11.98 25.05
C GLN A 59 -28.02 -12.01 24.27
N ASP A 60 -27.39 -13.18 24.21
CA ASP A 60 -26.28 -13.41 23.29
C ASP A 60 -26.82 -13.28 21.85
N ASP A 61 -26.02 -12.70 20.97
CA ASP A 61 -26.30 -12.47 19.55
C ASP A 61 -27.62 -11.72 19.28
N GLN A 62 -28.02 -10.85 20.22
CA GLN A 62 -29.23 -10.05 20.08
C GLN A 62 -29.15 -9.20 18.81
N ALA A 63 -29.94 -9.52 17.78
CA ALA A 63 -29.80 -8.93 16.45
C ALA A 63 -30.37 -7.50 16.33
N ALA A 64 -31.26 -7.11 17.25
CA ALA A 64 -31.88 -5.80 17.30
C ALA A 64 -32.14 -5.38 18.76
N ALA A 65 -32.08 -4.08 19.05
CA ALA A 65 -32.54 -3.53 20.32
C ALA A 65 -33.68 -2.53 20.11
N ARG A 66 -34.81 -2.78 20.75
CA ARG A 66 -35.97 -1.90 20.73
C ARG A 66 -35.95 -1.00 21.95
N ILE A 67 -35.88 0.31 21.74
CA ILE A 67 -35.92 1.32 22.80
C ILE A 67 -37.34 1.89 22.84
N GLU A 68 -38.08 1.60 23.90
CA GLU A 68 -39.43 2.10 24.13
C GLU A 68 -39.43 3.12 25.26
N LEU A 69 -40.05 4.28 25.01
CA LEU A 69 -40.12 5.39 25.96
C LEU A 69 -41.52 5.50 26.56
N TYR A 70 -41.55 5.79 27.86
CA TYR A 70 -42.78 5.94 28.63
C TYR A 70 -42.72 7.18 29.52
N ALA A 71 -43.85 7.83 29.75
CA ALA A 71 -44.04 8.88 30.76
C ALA A 71 -45.01 8.39 31.85
N GLY A 72 -44.61 8.46 33.11
CA GLY A 72 -45.46 8.09 34.25
C GLY A 72 -44.66 7.57 35.44
N GLU A 73 -45.30 7.51 36.61
CA GLU A 73 -44.63 7.25 37.90
C GLU A 73 -44.71 5.78 38.34
N ARG A 74 -45.27 4.88 37.52
CA ARG A 74 -45.37 3.46 37.89
C ARG A 74 -44.04 2.75 37.68
N PRO A 75 -43.69 1.78 38.55
CA PRO A 75 -42.45 1.02 38.41
C PRO A 75 -42.43 0.09 37.19
N PHE A 76 -43.61 -0.35 36.72
CA PHE A 76 -43.76 -1.12 35.49
C PHE A 76 -44.27 -0.22 34.37
N CYS A 77 -43.85 -0.50 33.14
CA CYS A 77 -44.33 0.26 31.98
C CYS A 77 -45.82 0.03 31.70
N GLU A 78 -46.38 -1.07 32.20
CA GLU A 78 -47.82 -1.28 32.23
C GLU A 78 -48.51 -0.27 33.16
N GLY A 79 -49.36 0.57 32.59
CA GLY A 79 -50.03 1.67 33.29
C GLY A 79 -49.27 3.00 33.30
N ASN A 80 -48.07 3.06 32.70
CA ASN A 80 -47.44 4.32 32.30
C ASN A 80 -47.83 4.65 30.84
N ARG A 81 -47.79 5.94 30.48
CA ARG A 81 -48.15 6.39 29.14
C ARG A 81 -47.00 6.12 28.18
N PHE A 82 -47.25 5.41 27.09
CA PHE A 82 -46.26 5.22 26.03
C PHE A 82 -46.04 6.53 25.26
N LEU A 83 -44.78 6.86 24.98
CA LEU A 83 -44.39 8.05 24.22
C LEU A 83 -44.01 7.70 22.78
N GLY A 84 -43.22 6.64 22.60
CA GLY A 84 -42.65 6.29 21.30
C GLY A 84 -41.65 5.14 21.38
N MET A 85 -41.18 4.70 20.21
CA MET A 85 -40.15 3.67 20.11
C MET A 85 -39.22 3.92 18.92
N LEU A 86 -38.01 3.37 19.03
CA LEU A 86 -37.09 3.19 17.91
C LEU A 86 -36.44 1.81 18.00
N GLU A 87 -36.01 1.29 16.85
CA GLU A 87 -35.36 -0.01 16.75
C GLU A 87 -33.94 0.15 16.19
N LEU A 88 -32.96 -0.40 16.90
CA LEU A 88 -31.57 -0.45 16.50
C LEU A 88 -31.26 -1.82 15.94
N ALA A 89 -31.16 -1.91 14.60
CA ALA A 89 -30.85 -3.14 13.90
C ALA A 89 -30.02 -2.83 12.63
N PRO A 90 -29.06 -3.70 12.26
CA PRO A 90 -28.58 -4.84 13.03
C PRO A 90 -27.66 -4.40 14.19
N LEU A 91 -27.66 -5.14 15.30
CA LEU A 91 -26.60 -5.05 16.31
C LEU A 91 -25.39 -5.93 15.90
N PRO A 92 -24.18 -5.71 16.44
CA PRO A 92 -23.02 -6.55 16.14
C PRO A 92 -23.26 -8.02 16.50
N ILE A 93 -23.00 -8.93 15.56
CA ILE A 93 -23.05 -10.39 15.76
C ILE A 93 -21.74 -10.99 15.19
N PRO A 94 -21.08 -11.93 15.89
CA PRO A 94 -21.46 -12.49 17.18
C PRO A 94 -21.23 -11.52 18.34
N SER A 95 -22.12 -11.51 19.33
CA SER A 95 -21.97 -10.72 20.55
C SER A 95 -22.56 -11.45 21.76
N TYR A 96 -22.06 -11.14 22.95
CA TYR A 96 -22.57 -11.75 24.18
C TYR A 96 -23.56 -10.81 24.88
N ARG A 97 -24.50 -11.39 25.62
CA ARG A 97 -25.40 -10.65 26.51
C ARG A 97 -24.58 -9.77 27.44
N SER A 98 -25.09 -8.58 27.70
CA SER A 98 -24.46 -7.56 28.53
C SER A 98 -23.18 -6.95 27.96
N PHE A 99 -22.71 -7.40 26.78
CA PHE A 99 -21.46 -6.94 26.16
C PHE A 99 -21.69 -5.78 25.18
N VAL A 100 -22.72 -5.86 24.33
CA VAL A 100 -23.07 -4.74 23.45
C VAL A 100 -23.71 -3.64 24.29
N GLN A 101 -23.05 -2.48 24.30
CA GLN A 101 -23.49 -1.31 25.03
C GLN A 101 -24.19 -0.34 24.07
N LEU A 102 -25.35 0.15 24.51
CA LEU A 102 -26.21 1.07 23.76
C LEU A 102 -26.37 2.34 24.57
N GLU A 103 -25.87 3.46 24.07
CA GLU A 103 -26.11 4.76 24.67
C GLU A 103 -27.46 5.28 24.18
N VAL A 104 -28.42 5.43 25.09
CA VAL A 104 -29.71 6.07 24.86
C VAL A 104 -29.67 7.48 25.44
N ALA A 105 -29.72 8.48 24.58
CA ALA A 105 -29.79 9.89 24.92
C ALA A 105 -31.22 10.40 24.70
N VAL A 106 -31.77 11.12 25.68
CA VAL A 106 -33.08 11.77 25.60
C VAL A 106 -32.92 13.25 25.91
N GLN A 107 -33.44 14.09 25.02
CA GLN A 107 -33.49 15.54 25.15
C GLN A 107 -34.96 15.97 25.11
N VAL A 108 -35.39 16.79 26.08
CA VAL A 108 -36.73 17.38 26.12
C VAL A 108 -36.58 18.90 26.13
N ASP A 109 -37.20 19.58 25.18
CA ASP A 109 -37.15 21.05 25.09
C ASP A 109 -38.19 21.74 26.00
N ALA A 110 -38.12 23.07 26.09
CA ALA A 110 -39.01 23.88 26.94
C ALA A 110 -40.49 23.77 26.57
N ASN A 111 -40.82 23.31 25.36
CA ASN A 111 -42.18 23.12 24.85
C ASN A 111 -42.65 21.65 24.95
N GLY A 112 -41.84 20.77 25.56
CA GLY A 112 -42.08 19.34 25.69
C GLY A 112 -41.73 18.50 24.47
N GLY A 113 -41.12 19.07 23.43
CA GLY A 113 -40.57 18.29 22.32
C GLY A 113 -39.49 17.34 22.84
N ILE A 114 -39.67 16.03 22.65
CA ILE A 114 -38.73 15.00 23.05
C ILE A 114 -38.02 14.41 21.83
N ARG A 115 -36.71 14.32 21.93
CA ARG A 115 -35.84 13.64 20.98
C ARG A 115 -35.12 12.53 21.69
N CYS A 116 -35.17 11.32 21.15
CA CYS A 116 -34.43 10.17 21.63
C CYS A 116 -33.47 9.67 20.56
N ASN A 117 -32.20 9.62 20.92
CA ASN A 117 -31.11 9.11 20.11
C ASN A 117 -30.55 7.86 20.76
N ALA A 118 -30.36 6.79 20.00
CA ALA A 118 -29.69 5.61 20.52
C ALA A 118 -28.62 5.09 19.54
N ALA A 119 -27.46 4.70 20.05
CA ALA A 119 -26.35 4.19 19.26
C ALA A 119 -25.56 3.11 19.99
N GLU A 120 -24.98 2.17 19.23
CA GLU A 120 -23.95 1.26 19.74
C GLU A 120 -22.64 2.05 19.99
N ILE A 121 -21.98 1.82 21.13
CA ILE A 121 -20.86 2.68 21.57
C ILE A 121 -19.45 2.10 21.38
N GLU A 122 -19.26 0.78 21.36
CA GLU A 122 -17.90 0.19 21.22
C GLU A 122 -17.30 0.52 19.85
N SER A 123 -18.11 0.63 18.79
CA SER A 123 -17.63 0.94 17.43
C SER A 123 -17.23 2.41 17.23
N ARG A 124 -17.72 3.34 18.05
CA ARG A 124 -17.45 4.79 17.91
C ARG A 124 -15.97 5.15 18.08
N ALA A 125 -15.19 4.32 18.77
CA ALA A 125 -13.74 4.52 18.88
C ALA A 125 -12.97 4.22 17.57
N LEU A 126 -13.63 3.55 16.60
CA LEU A 126 -13.07 3.11 15.33
C LEU A 126 -13.71 3.80 14.10
N GLY A 127 -14.66 4.72 14.30
CA GLY A 127 -15.41 5.38 13.22
C GLY A 127 -16.87 5.67 13.60
N GLU A 128 -17.80 5.41 12.69
CA GLU A 128 -19.25 5.53 12.94
C GLU A 128 -19.80 4.35 13.77
N PRO A 129 -20.87 4.55 14.57
CA PRO A 129 -21.49 3.47 15.34
C PRO A 129 -22.05 2.37 14.42
N TYR A 130 -21.97 1.11 14.83
CA TYR A 130 -22.46 -0.03 14.04
C TYR A 130 -23.95 0.09 13.70
N CYS A 131 -24.72 0.69 14.60
CA CYS A 131 -26.11 1.06 14.38
C CYS A 131 -26.45 2.33 15.17
N TYR A 132 -27.37 3.13 14.61
CA TYR A 132 -27.89 4.36 15.19
C TYR A 132 -29.37 4.51 14.84
N GLY A 133 -30.13 5.12 15.74
CA GLY A 133 -31.53 5.46 15.53
C GLY A 133 -31.92 6.73 16.26
N GLU A 134 -32.82 7.50 15.66
CA GLU A 134 -33.39 8.72 16.22
C GLU A 134 -34.92 8.65 16.17
N TRP A 135 -35.56 9.15 17.22
CA TRP A 135 -37.01 9.32 17.30
C TRP A 135 -37.34 10.69 17.88
N HIS A 136 -38.40 11.30 17.35
CA HIS A 136 -38.93 12.58 17.83
C HIS A 136 -40.40 12.44 18.19
N GLY A 137 -40.82 13.15 19.24
CA GLY A 137 -42.21 13.30 19.63
C GLY A 137 -42.39 14.47 20.58
N ASN A 138 -43.50 14.48 21.32
CA ASN A 138 -43.73 15.45 22.39
C ASN A 138 -44.16 14.68 23.65
N VAL A 139 -43.58 15.03 24.81
CA VAL A 139 -43.92 14.35 26.08
C VAL A 139 -45.33 14.69 26.55
N TRP A 140 -45.96 15.73 26.05
CA TRP A 140 -47.34 16.11 26.40
C TRP A 140 -48.36 15.44 25.50
N ASP A 141 -48.01 15.11 24.27
CA ASP A 141 -48.91 14.49 23.30
C ASP A 141 -49.33 13.09 23.73
N SER A 142 -50.63 12.80 23.59
CA SER A 142 -51.16 11.44 23.71
C SER A 142 -51.04 10.73 22.37
N ASN A 143 -49.87 10.17 22.07
CA ASN A 143 -49.77 9.21 20.97
C ASN A 143 -50.26 7.84 21.46
N PRO A 144 -51.30 7.24 20.85
CA PRO A 144 -51.51 5.81 21.02
C PRO A 144 -50.25 5.07 20.55
N PRO A 145 -49.92 3.90 21.13
CA PRO A 145 -48.83 3.10 20.60
C PRO A 145 -49.03 2.92 19.09
N PRO A 146 -48.00 3.13 18.26
CA PRO A 146 -48.15 2.96 16.82
C PRO A 146 -48.67 1.55 16.57
N VAL A 147 -49.79 1.48 15.86
CA VAL A 147 -50.22 0.24 15.22
C VAL A 147 -49.05 -0.16 14.30
N PRO A 148 -48.59 -1.42 14.32
CA PRO A 148 -47.49 -1.87 13.49
C PRO A 148 -47.70 -1.39 12.05
N ASN A 149 -46.60 -0.90 11.48
CA ASN A 149 -46.44 -0.35 10.16
C ASN A 149 -47.38 -1.01 9.11
N PRO A 150 -48.13 -0.25 8.28
CA PRO A 150 -49.06 -0.83 7.30
C PRO A 150 -48.37 -1.56 6.13
N TYR A 151 -47.05 -1.68 6.11
CA TYR A 151 -46.38 -2.69 5.27
C TYR A 151 -46.62 -4.05 5.92
N THR A 152 -47.51 -4.85 5.32
CA THR A 152 -47.97 -6.14 5.84
C THR A 152 -46.80 -7.04 6.24
N GLU A 153 -46.51 -7.09 7.53
CA GLU A 153 -45.53 -8.01 8.11
C GLU A 153 -46.07 -9.43 7.91
N VAL A 154 -45.55 -10.16 6.93
CA VAL A 154 -45.88 -11.57 6.78
C VAL A 154 -45.02 -12.36 7.77
N ALA A 155 -45.55 -12.56 8.98
CA ALA A 155 -44.92 -13.41 9.98
C ALA A 155 -44.99 -14.88 9.54
N LEU A 156 -43.90 -15.40 9.00
CA LEU A 156 -43.77 -16.81 8.65
C LEU A 156 -43.40 -17.63 9.87
N PHE A 157 -44.33 -18.48 10.32
CA PHE A 157 -44.11 -19.42 11.41
C PHE A 157 -43.37 -20.66 10.88
N SER A 158 -42.21 -20.93 11.46
CA SER A 158 -41.42 -22.13 11.22
C SER A 158 -41.35 -22.96 12.50
N TYR A 159 -41.68 -24.25 12.41
CA TYR A 159 -41.76 -25.18 13.54
C TYR A 159 -40.62 -26.20 13.49
N ALA A 160 -39.78 -26.21 14.53
CA ALA A 160 -38.62 -27.10 14.65
C ALA A 160 -38.76 -28.08 15.84
N ILE A 161 -38.30 -29.33 15.67
CA ILE A 161 -38.22 -30.32 16.76
C ILE A 161 -36.91 -30.16 17.53
N THR A 162 -36.99 -30.17 18.85
CA THR A 162 -35.95 -29.85 19.85
C THR A 162 -34.67 -30.71 19.84
N LYS A 163 -34.53 -31.74 19.00
CA LYS A 163 -33.37 -32.67 19.09
C LYS A 163 -32.19 -32.40 18.14
N HIS A 164 -32.33 -31.55 17.11
CA HIS A 164 -31.27 -31.41 16.09
C HIS A 164 -30.98 -29.99 15.58
N LEU A 165 -31.28 -28.93 16.35
CA LEU A 165 -30.84 -27.57 16.01
C LEU A 165 -29.91 -27.02 17.10
N PRO A 166 -28.61 -26.83 16.81
CA PRO A 166 -27.81 -25.88 17.56
C PRO A 166 -28.20 -24.47 17.08
N VAL A 167 -28.42 -23.55 18.04
CA VAL A 167 -28.64 -22.10 17.84
C VAL A 167 -30.08 -21.70 17.43
N LEU A 168 -30.69 -20.81 18.23
CA LEU A 168 -31.88 -20.04 17.86
C LEU A 168 -31.53 -19.22 16.60
N LEU A 169 -32.09 -19.54 15.44
CA LEU A 169 -31.89 -18.69 14.26
C LEU A 169 -32.62 -17.35 14.51
N PRO A 170 -31.96 -16.19 14.28
CA PRO A 170 -32.58 -14.87 14.49
C PRO A 170 -33.77 -14.66 13.54
N THR A 171 -34.72 -13.81 13.95
CA THR A 171 -35.75 -13.25 13.06
C THR A 171 -35.06 -12.64 11.82
N ARG A 172 -35.47 -13.04 10.61
CA ARG A 172 -34.87 -12.57 9.35
C ARG A 172 -35.89 -11.75 8.57
N ALA A 173 -35.49 -10.58 8.06
CA ALA A 173 -36.29 -9.81 7.10
C ALA A 173 -35.78 -10.05 5.68
N ILE A 174 -36.69 -10.33 4.74
CA ILE A 174 -36.42 -10.44 3.30
C ILE A 174 -37.13 -9.27 2.62
N ARG A 175 -36.38 -8.34 2.02
CA ARG A 175 -36.99 -7.26 1.24
C ARG A 175 -37.23 -7.70 -0.20
N LEU A 176 -38.50 -7.83 -0.56
CA LEU A 176 -38.89 -8.09 -1.93
C LEU A 176 -38.69 -6.83 -2.80
N PRO A 177 -38.37 -6.98 -4.09
CA PRO A 177 -38.17 -5.86 -5.02
C PRO A 177 -39.38 -4.94 -5.21
N SER A 178 -40.59 -5.41 -4.89
CA SER A 178 -41.80 -4.58 -4.83
C SER A 178 -41.80 -3.58 -3.66
N GLY A 179 -40.74 -3.53 -2.83
CA GLY A 179 -40.64 -2.69 -1.64
C GLY A 179 -41.32 -3.25 -0.39
N ARG A 180 -41.70 -4.55 -0.38
CA ARG A 180 -42.34 -5.24 0.76
C ARG A 180 -41.32 -6.05 1.55
N ASP A 181 -41.35 -5.97 2.88
CA ASP A 181 -40.51 -6.81 3.76
C ASP A 181 -41.28 -8.02 4.27
N ILE A 182 -40.73 -9.22 4.12
CA ILE A 182 -41.21 -10.46 4.75
C ILE A 182 -40.36 -10.71 5.99
N VAL A 183 -40.97 -10.71 7.17
CA VAL A 183 -40.28 -10.96 8.44
C VAL A 183 -40.57 -12.39 8.91
N ILE A 184 -39.53 -13.22 8.96
CA ILE A 184 -39.63 -14.62 9.37
C ILE A 184 -39.51 -14.72 10.88
N ARG A 185 -40.55 -15.27 11.54
CA ARG A 185 -40.59 -15.49 12.99
C ARG A 185 -40.62 -16.99 13.30
N GLN A 186 -39.52 -17.54 13.81
CA GLN A 186 -39.45 -18.97 14.14
C GLN A 186 -40.08 -19.28 15.50
N HIS A 187 -40.95 -20.30 15.57
CA HIS A 187 -41.63 -20.73 16.79
C HIS A 187 -41.24 -22.15 17.19
N GLN A 188 -40.76 -22.32 18.43
CA GLN A 188 -40.44 -23.64 18.98
C GLN A 188 -41.71 -24.34 19.51
N ARG A 189 -41.95 -25.60 19.14
CA ARG A 189 -43.02 -26.44 19.72
C ARG A 189 -42.44 -27.65 20.46
N ARG A 190 -43.21 -28.19 21.42
CA ARG A 190 -42.83 -29.36 22.25
C ARG A 190 -42.82 -30.66 21.43
N GLU A 191 -42.10 -31.65 21.95
CA GLU A 191 -41.70 -32.93 21.31
C GLU A 191 -42.86 -33.81 20.78
N GLU A 192 -44.12 -33.50 21.14
CA GLU A 192 -45.30 -34.33 20.88
C GLU A 192 -45.90 -34.20 19.45
N GLU A 193 -45.44 -33.24 18.63
CA GLU A 193 -46.11 -32.91 17.35
C GLU A 193 -45.41 -33.37 16.04
N ARG A 194 -44.22 -33.99 16.08
CA ARG A 194 -43.52 -34.64 14.95
C ARG A 194 -43.76 -34.02 13.53
N ILE A 195 -43.42 -32.74 13.30
CA ILE A 195 -43.55 -32.05 11.98
C ILE A 195 -42.34 -32.32 11.03
N GLY A 196 -41.26 -32.93 11.51
CA GLY A 196 -40.06 -33.22 10.71
C GLY A 196 -39.30 -31.96 10.26
N THR A 197 -38.45 -32.08 9.24
CA THR A 197 -37.64 -30.95 8.69
C THR A 197 -38.44 -30.00 7.78
N GLY A 198 -39.64 -30.39 7.36
CA GLY A 198 -40.51 -29.57 6.50
C GLY A 198 -41.11 -28.35 7.22
N GLY A 199 -41.16 -28.36 8.55
CA GLY A 199 -41.56 -27.20 9.35
C GLY A 199 -40.48 -26.11 9.47
N VAL A 200 -39.23 -26.40 9.05
CA VAL A 200 -38.10 -25.48 9.16
C VAL A 200 -38.03 -24.58 7.92
N LEU A 201 -37.65 -23.29 8.07
CA LEU A 201 -37.30 -22.46 6.93
C LEU A 201 -35.87 -22.74 6.46
N TRP A 202 -35.72 -23.11 5.18
CA TRP A 202 -34.43 -23.44 4.57
C TRP A 202 -33.79 -22.23 3.89
N GLU A 203 -32.46 -22.14 3.91
CA GLU A 203 -31.71 -21.06 3.22
C GLU A 203 -31.97 -21.06 1.71
N ALA A 204 -32.12 -22.24 1.10
CA ALA A 204 -32.47 -22.37 -0.31
C ALA A 204 -33.83 -21.73 -0.64
N ALA A 205 -34.81 -21.79 0.27
CA ALA A 205 -36.12 -21.17 0.09
C ALA A 205 -36.01 -19.64 0.08
N ILE A 206 -35.13 -19.08 0.93
CA ILE A 206 -34.85 -17.65 0.98
C ILE A 206 -34.21 -17.18 -0.32
N VAL A 207 -33.18 -17.90 -0.79
CA VAL A 207 -32.48 -17.58 -2.05
C VAL A 207 -33.46 -17.65 -3.23
N LEU A 208 -34.30 -18.68 -3.29
CA LEU A 208 -35.26 -18.83 -4.37
C LEU A 208 -36.34 -17.74 -4.34
N ALA A 209 -36.87 -17.42 -3.15
CA ALA A 209 -37.87 -16.37 -2.99
C ALA A 209 -37.36 -14.98 -3.37
N ASP A 210 -36.09 -14.66 -3.06
CA ASP A 210 -35.42 -13.43 -3.50
C ASP A 210 -35.16 -13.43 -5.02
N PHE A 211 -34.69 -14.58 -5.56
CA PHE A 211 -34.42 -14.73 -6.99
C PHE A 211 -35.69 -14.52 -7.85
N VAL A 212 -36.81 -15.16 -7.51
CA VAL A 212 -38.05 -15.02 -8.28
C VAL A 212 -38.59 -13.60 -8.23
N GLY A 213 -38.44 -12.90 -7.10
CA GLY A 213 -38.82 -11.50 -6.95
C GLY A 213 -37.94 -10.54 -7.76
N ARG A 214 -36.61 -10.75 -7.80
CA ARG A 214 -35.68 -9.88 -8.55
C ARG A 214 -35.76 -10.05 -10.07
N ASN A 215 -36.26 -11.18 -10.51
CA ASN A 215 -36.29 -11.57 -11.91
C ASN A 215 -37.71 -11.60 -12.50
N THR A 216 -38.64 -10.80 -11.95
CA THR A 216 -40.04 -10.71 -12.42
C THR A 216 -40.13 -10.39 -13.91
N HIS A 217 -39.29 -9.50 -14.42
CA HIS A 217 -39.18 -9.15 -15.84
C HIS A 217 -38.80 -10.34 -16.76
N LYS A 218 -38.12 -11.36 -16.22
CA LYS A 218 -37.64 -12.52 -16.97
C LYS A 218 -38.72 -13.59 -17.11
N PHE A 219 -39.55 -13.76 -16.08
CA PHE A 219 -40.51 -14.86 -15.99
C PHE A 219 -41.97 -14.42 -16.19
N ASP A 220 -42.26 -13.12 -16.03
CA ASP A 220 -43.60 -12.54 -16.14
C ASP A 220 -44.64 -13.33 -15.33
N TRP A 221 -44.44 -13.38 -14.01
CA TRP A 221 -45.19 -14.27 -13.11
C TRP A 221 -46.70 -14.04 -13.08
N LYS A 222 -47.18 -12.89 -13.56
CA LYS A 222 -48.59 -12.52 -13.47
C LYS A 222 -49.46 -13.49 -14.27
N GLY A 223 -50.35 -14.20 -13.58
CA GLY A 223 -51.26 -15.20 -14.18
C GLY A 223 -50.59 -16.52 -14.56
N LYS A 224 -49.30 -16.71 -14.27
CA LYS A 224 -48.58 -17.97 -14.53
C LYS A 224 -48.98 -19.04 -13.51
N ARG A 225 -49.20 -20.26 -13.98
CA ARG A 225 -49.53 -21.43 -13.15
C ARG A 225 -48.24 -22.08 -12.67
N VAL A 226 -47.97 -22.01 -11.36
CA VAL A 226 -46.71 -22.49 -10.77
C VAL A 226 -46.98 -23.63 -9.81
N LEU A 227 -46.28 -24.75 -9.97
CA LEU A 227 -46.25 -25.84 -9.00
C LEU A 227 -45.03 -25.68 -8.09
N GLU A 228 -45.23 -25.52 -6.79
CA GLU A 228 -44.14 -25.59 -5.81
C GLU A 228 -44.10 -27.00 -5.20
N LEU A 229 -42.97 -27.67 -5.38
CA LEU A 229 -42.68 -28.96 -4.76
C LEU A 229 -42.01 -28.73 -3.41
N GLY A 230 -42.52 -29.36 -2.36
CA GLY A 230 -41.91 -29.32 -1.03
C GLY A 230 -41.97 -27.93 -0.41
N ALA A 231 -43.17 -27.35 -0.37
CA ALA A 231 -43.41 -25.96 0.00
C ALA A 231 -42.92 -25.61 1.42
N GLY A 232 -42.82 -26.58 2.32
CA GLY A 232 -42.32 -26.36 3.68
C GLY A 232 -43.11 -25.27 4.41
N THR A 233 -42.48 -24.11 4.65
CA THR A 233 -43.12 -22.96 5.29
C THR A 233 -44.02 -22.13 4.37
N GLY A 234 -43.97 -22.35 3.05
CA GLY A 234 -44.74 -21.63 2.02
C GLY A 234 -44.12 -20.31 1.55
N LEU A 235 -42.87 -20.01 1.90
CA LEU A 235 -42.21 -18.73 1.58
C LEU A 235 -42.15 -18.46 0.07
N VAL A 236 -41.78 -19.46 -0.74
CA VAL A 236 -41.62 -19.25 -2.20
C VAL A 236 -42.99 -19.05 -2.85
N ALA A 237 -44.01 -19.84 -2.48
CA ALA A 237 -45.39 -19.61 -2.91
C ALA A 237 -45.92 -18.22 -2.56
N ILE A 238 -45.64 -17.72 -1.35
CA ILE A 238 -46.03 -16.36 -0.94
C ILE A 238 -45.34 -15.32 -1.83
N SER A 239 -44.03 -15.46 -2.07
CA SER A 239 -43.27 -14.55 -2.95
C SER A 239 -43.84 -14.54 -4.37
N LEU A 240 -44.11 -15.71 -4.95
CA LEU A 240 -44.70 -15.84 -6.28
C LEU A 240 -46.15 -15.31 -6.35
N GLY A 241 -46.96 -15.57 -5.33
CA GLY A 241 -48.32 -15.01 -5.22
C GLY A 241 -48.32 -13.49 -5.09
N ILE A 242 -47.33 -12.91 -4.41
CA ILE A 242 -47.07 -11.46 -4.34
C ILE A 242 -46.84 -10.87 -5.73
N GLU A 243 -46.08 -11.57 -6.58
CA GLU A 243 -45.78 -11.18 -7.96
C GLU A 243 -46.91 -11.53 -8.96
N GLY A 244 -48.03 -12.08 -8.50
CA GLY A 244 -49.23 -12.28 -9.31
C GLY A 244 -49.41 -13.70 -9.88
N ALA A 245 -48.63 -14.69 -9.46
CA ALA A 245 -48.75 -16.06 -9.94
C ALA A 245 -49.93 -16.83 -9.31
N GLU A 246 -50.42 -17.85 -10.04
CA GLU A 246 -51.33 -18.88 -9.54
C GLU A 246 -50.54 -20.09 -9.06
N VAL A 247 -50.23 -20.15 -7.76
CA VAL A 247 -49.34 -21.15 -7.17
C VAL A 247 -50.13 -22.31 -6.55
N CYS A 248 -49.76 -23.54 -6.88
CA CYS A 248 -50.13 -24.75 -6.15
C CYS A 248 -48.94 -25.17 -5.30
N ALA A 249 -48.98 -24.85 -4.00
CA ALA A 249 -47.96 -25.20 -3.03
C ALA A 249 -48.22 -26.62 -2.50
N THR A 250 -47.24 -27.51 -2.62
CA THR A 250 -47.41 -28.93 -2.29
C THR A 250 -46.36 -29.46 -1.32
N ASP A 251 -46.76 -30.38 -0.45
CA ASP A 251 -45.89 -31.07 0.50
C ASP A 251 -46.54 -32.44 0.84
N GLY A 252 -45.71 -33.42 1.20
CA GLY A 252 -46.18 -34.76 1.54
C GLY A 252 -46.72 -34.89 2.96
N ASN A 253 -46.35 -33.96 3.86
CA ASN A 253 -46.77 -34.02 5.26
C ASN A 253 -47.97 -33.07 5.53
N PRO A 254 -49.15 -33.59 5.87
CA PRO A 254 -50.34 -32.79 6.19
C PRO A 254 -50.09 -31.69 7.24
N ARG A 255 -49.24 -31.96 8.23
CA ARG A 255 -48.94 -30.98 9.30
C ARG A 255 -48.06 -29.84 8.82
N VAL A 256 -47.19 -30.07 7.84
CA VAL A 256 -46.40 -29.02 7.19
C VAL A 256 -47.32 -28.12 6.37
N LEU A 257 -48.28 -28.73 5.64
CA LEU A 257 -49.29 -27.99 4.87
C LEU A 257 -50.17 -27.12 5.76
N ASP A 258 -50.54 -27.55 6.96
CA ASP A 258 -51.29 -26.72 7.90
C ASP A 258 -50.51 -25.46 8.30
N GLY A 259 -49.20 -25.60 8.51
CA GLY A 259 -48.30 -24.46 8.75
C GLY A 259 -48.17 -23.54 7.53
N ALA A 260 -47.98 -24.11 6.33
CA ALA A 260 -47.94 -23.34 5.09
C ALA A 260 -49.26 -22.59 4.84
N LYS A 261 -50.42 -23.23 5.04
CA LYS A 261 -51.75 -22.59 4.93
C LYS A 261 -51.89 -21.41 5.88
N ALA A 262 -51.49 -21.57 7.14
CA ALA A 262 -51.54 -20.50 8.13
C ALA A 262 -50.64 -19.32 7.72
N ASN A 263 -49.44 -19.61 7.23
CA ASN A 263 -48.49 -18.61 6.74
C ASN A 263 -49.00 -17.88 5.48
N ILE A 264 -49.60 -18.60 4.54
CA ILE A 264 -50.17 -18.04 3.30
C ILE A 264 -51.39 -17.17 3.62
N GLU A 265 -52.24 -17.59 4.57
CA GLU A 265 -53.38 -16.78 5.02
C GLU A 265 -52.92 -15.50 5.71
N ALA A 266 -51.92 -15.60 6.58
CA ALA A 266 -51.31 -14.45 7.24
C ALA A 266 -50.63 -13.49 6.25
N ALA A 267 -50.24 -13.97 5.08
CA ALA A 267 -49.58 -13.18 4.04
C ALA A 267 -50.54 -12.36 3.15
N LYS A 268 -51.85 -12.58 3.26
CA LYS A 268 -52.84 -11.88 2.42
C LYS A 268 -52.94 -10.39 2.80
N PRO A 269 -53.24 -9.50 1.84
CA PRO A 269 -53.53 -9.78 0.43
C PRO A 269 -52.28 -9.76 -0.48
N PHE A 270 -52.26 -10.64 -1.48
CA PHE A 270 -51.30 -10.62 -2.60
C PHE A 270 -52.05 -10.72 -3.95
N GLN A 271 -51.40 -10.34 -5.05
CA GLN A 271 -52.07 -10.14 -6.36
C GLN A 271 -52.48 -11.44 -7.06
N GLY A 272 -51.74 -12.52 -6.80
CA GLY A 272 -51.99 -13.85 -7.34
C GLY A 272 -52.86 -14.73 -6.43
N ARG A 273 -52.88 -16.03 -6.70
CA ARG A 273 -53.62 -17.02 -5.90
C ARG A 273 -52.68 -18.12 -5.45
N VAL A 274 -52.65 -18.41 -4.15
CA VAL A 274 -51.89 -19.54 -3.61
C VAL A 274 -52.87 -20.57 -3.04
N THR A 275 -52.76 -21.80 -3.52
CA THR A 275 -53.50 -22.98 -3.04
C THR A 275 -52.52 -23.98 -2.43
N VAL A 276 -53.00 -24.78 -1.48
CA VAL A 276 -52.15 -25.75 -0.78
C VAL A 276 -52.78 -27.13 -0.90
N GLU A 277 -52.05 -28.06 -1.51
CA GLU A 277 -52.49 -29.43 -1.77
C GLU A 277 -51.51 -30.44 -1.16
N GLN A 278 -52.04 -31.56 -0.68
CA GLN A 278 -51.19 -32.67 -0.27
C GLN A 278 -50.68 -33.41 -1.50
N PHE A 279 -49.36 -33.61 -1.55
CA PHE A 279 -48.72 -34.35 -2.61
C PHE A 279 -47.60 -35.21 -2.03
N ASP A 280 -47.86 -36.50 -1.83
CA ASP A 280 -46.79 -37.47 -1.67
C ASP A 280 -46.23 -37.80 -3.06
N TRP A 281 -44.97 -37.45 -3.30
CA TRP A 281 -44.31 -37.65 -4.59
C TRP A 281 -44.19 -39.13 -4.97
N ASN A 282 -44.46 -40.04 -4.03
CA ASN A 282 -44.49 -41.49 -4.23
C ASN A 282 -45.91 -42.06 -4.39
N SER A 283 -46.96 -41.25 -4.23
CA SER A 283 -48.35 -41.66 -4.45
C SER A 283 -48.69 -41.53 -5.92
N ALA A 284 -48.89 -42.65 -6.61
CA ALA A 284 -49.35 -42.65 -8.00
C ALA A 284 -50.72 -41.95 -8.17
N HIS A 285 -51.57 -42.02 -7.13
CA HIS A 285 -52.84 -41.31 -7.10
C HIS A 285 -52.63 -39.79 -7.02
N ASP A 286 -51.76 -39.33 -6.13
CA ASP A 286 -51.50 -37.89 -5.99
C ASP A 286 -50.78 -37.34 -7.22
N LEU A 287 -49.87 -38.12 -7.82
CA LEU A 287 -49.18 -37.77 -9.06
C LEU A 287 -50.18 -37.60 -10.22
N ALA A 288 -51.12 -38.54 -10.39
CA ALA A 288 -52.17 -38.43 -11.40
C ALA A 288 -53.03 -37.16 -11.17
N LYS A 289 -53.38 -36.87 -9.92
CA LYS A 289 -54.15 -35.67 -9.55
C LYS A 289 -53.38 -34.37 -9.89
N ILE A 290 -52.09 -34.28 -9.57
CA ILE A 290 -51.27 -33.09 -9.87
C ILE A 290 -50.98 -32.96 -11.37
N GLN A 291 -50.88 -34.09 -12.08
CA GLN A 291 -50.72 -34.12 -13.53
C GLN A 291 -51.99 -33.63 -14.24
N GLU A 292 -53.18 -34.07 -13.80
CA GLU A 292 -54.47 -33.57 -14.28
C GLU A 292 -54.69 -32.09 -13.95
N ALA A 293 -54.14 -31.61 -12.83
CA ALA A 293 -54.17 -30.21 -12.45
C ALA A 293 -53.24 -29.33 -13.31
N GLY A 294 -52.33 -29.91 -14.10
CA GLY A 294 -51.49 -29.19 -15.07
C GLY A 294 -52.27 -28.64 -16.29
N PRO A 295 -51.60 -28.21 -17.37
CA PRO A 295 -50.16 -28.02 -17.49
C PRO A 295 -49.65 -26.86 -16.62
N TRP A 296 -48.37 -26.92 -16.25
CA TRP A 296 -47.68 -25.94 -15.42
C TRP A 296 -46.73 -25.06 -16.26
N ASP A 297 -46.81 -23.75 -16.08
CA ASP A 297 -45.87 -22.80 -16.69
C ASP A 297 -44.48 -22.91 -16.04
N ALA A 298 -44.44 -23.12 -14.73
CA ALA A 298 -43.20 -23.33 -13.99
C ALA A 298 -43.35 -24.34 -12.86
N ILE A 299 -42.26 -25.04 -12.56
CA ILE A 299 -42.12 -25.89 -11.38
C ILE A 299 -40.95 -25.34 -10.56
N VAL A 300 -41.21 -25.03 -9.28
CA VAL A 300 -40.22 -24.46 -8.37
C VAL A 300 -39.97 -25.38 -7.18
N GLY A 301 -38.77 -25.34 -6.61
CA GLY A 301 -38.44 -26.14 -5.44
C GLY A 301 -37.17 -25.69 -4.74
N SER A 302 -37.17 -25.71 -3.42
CA SER A 302 -36.01 -25.35 -2.60
C SER A 302 -35.60 -26.48 -1.66
N ASP A 303 -34.37 -26.97 -1.77
CA ASP A 303 -33.81 -28.07 -0.96
C ASP A 303 -34.83 -29.21 -0.71
N LEU A 304 -35.38 -29.72 -1.81
CA LEU A 304 -36.33 -30.83 -1.84
C LEU A 304 -35.81 -32.02 -1.00
N VAL A 305 -36.64 -32.59 -0.12
CA VAL A 305 -36.27 -33.72 0.75
C VAL A 305 -36.93 -35.01 0.27
N TYR A 306 -36.13 -35.95 -0.23
CA TYR A 306 -36.58 -37.19 -0.90
C TYR A 306 -35.61 -38.37 -0.59
N PRO A 307 -35.93 -39.63 -0.96
CA PRO A 307 -35.15 -40.81 -0.54
C PRO A 307 -33.66 -40.69 -0.91
N GLY A 308 -32.78 -40.70 0.11
CA GLY A 308 -31.33 -40.54 -0.05
C GLY A 308 -30.75 -39.36 0.74
N ASN A 309 -31.46 -38.23 0.80
CA ASN A 309 -30.97 -36.98 1.42
C ASN A 309 -31.53 -36.74 2.85
N ALA A 310 -32.61 -37.44 3.20
CA ALA A 310 -33.12 -37.48 4.57
C ALA A 310 -32.42 -38.58 5.36
N GLY A 311 -31.72 -38.25 6.45
CA GLY A 311 -31.27 -39.25 7.42
C GLY A 311 -32.42 -40.22 7.74
N ARG A 312 -32.13 -41.53 7.75
CA ARG A 312 -33.05 -42.70 7.63
C ARG A 312 -34.26 -42.82 8.59
N LYS A 313 -34.83 -41.75 9.16
CA LYS A 313 -35.81 -41.84 10.26
C LYS A 313 -37.04 -40.92 10.17
N CYS A 314 -37.27 -40.20 9.07
CA CYS A 314 -38.37 -39.23 9.02
C CYS A 314 -39.64 -39.68 8.30
N VAL A 315 -39.61 -40.74 7.49
CA VAL A 315 -40.82 -41.28 6.83
C VAL A 315 -40.67 -42.79 6.60
N ASP A 316 -41.66 -43.58 7.04
CA ASP A 316 -41.64 -45.05 6.91
C ASP A 316 -41.76 -45.53 5.44
N SER A 317 -42.26 -44.68 4.54
CA SER A 317 -42.48 -44.98 3.12
C SER A 317 -41.21 -45.09 2.26
N ASN A 318 -40.03 -44.77 2.81
CA ASN A 318 -38.82 -44.49 2.01
C ASN A 318 -37.72 -45.56 2.06
N GLN A 319 -37.98 -46.76 2.61
CA GLN A 319 -36.92 -47.77 2.84
C GLN A 319 -36.52 -48.63 1.62
N GLN A 320 -37.27 -48.58 0.50
CA GLN A 320 -37.05 -49.47 -0.67
C GLN A 320 -37.10 -48.77 -2.04
N MET A 321 -36.77 -47.47 -2.12
CA MET A 321 -37.04 -46.65 -3.32
C MET A 321 -35.77 -46.22 -4.10
N PRO A 322 -35.90 -45.81 -5.40
CA PRO A 322 -34.79 -45.40 -6.26
C PRO A 322 -33.95 -44.24 -5.72
N LEU A 323 -32.78 -44.02 -6.34
CA LEU A 323 -31.92 -42.89 -5.98
C LEU A 323 -32.62 -41.56 -6.22
N ALA A 324 -32.25 -40.62 -5.36
CA ALA A 324 -32.85 -39.33 -5.18
C ALA A 324 -33.01 -38.55 -6.52
N ASP A 325 -31.94 -38.49 -7.30
CA ASP A 325 -31.88 -37.80 -8.60
C ASP A 325 -32.80 -38.45 -9.66
N GLN A 326 -33.02 -39.76 -9.60
CA GLN A 326 -33.91 -40.47 -10.52
C GLN A 326 -35.39 -40.14 -10.25
N THR A 327 -35.76 -40.01 -8.97
CA THR A 327 -37.13 -39.66 -8.56
C THR A 327 -37.51 -38.25 -9.05
N LEU A 328 -36.64 -37.26 -8.87
CA LEU A 328 -36.90 -35.89 -9.36
C LEU A 328 -36.99 -35.84 -10.89
N MET A 329 -36.10 -36.53 -11.60
CA MET A 329 -36.13 -36.56 -13.07
C MET A 329 -37.39 -37.25 -13.60
N SER A 330 -37.83 -38.34 -12.97
CA SER A 330 -39.09 -39.01 -13.30
C SER A 330 -40.29 -38.08 -13.08
N LEU A 331 -40.27 -37.33 -11.98
CA LEU A 331 -41.35 -36.40 -11.64
C LEU A 331 -41.41 -35.22 -12.61
N PHE A 332 -40.27 -34.61 -12.94
CA PHE A 332 -40.22 -33.57 -13.96
C PHE A 332 -40.64 -34.08 -15.32
N SER A 333 -40.24 -35.29 -15.71
CA SER A 333 -40.67 -35.89 -16.97
C SER A 333 -42.18 -36.17 -17.03
N ALA A 334 -42.83 -36.39 -15.88
CA ALA A 334 -44.27 -36.63 -15.79
C ALA A 334 -45.10 -35.35 -15.69
N LEU A 335 -44.56 -34.29 -15.05
CA LEU A 335 -45.29 -33.07 -14.72
C LEU A 335 -44.96 -31.88 -15.64
N ALA A 336 -43.81 -31.89 -16.30
CA ALA A 336 -43.34 -30.78 -17.12
C ALA A 336 -43.54 -31.06 -18.61
N THR A 337 -43.80 -29.98 -19.36
CA THR A 337 -43.79 -29.97 -20.82
C THR A 337 -42.49 -29.35 -21.32
N THR A 338 -42.25 -29.34 -22.64
CA THR A 338 -41.09 -28.68 -23.25
C THR A 338 -41.03 -27.17 -23.00
N GLU A 339 -42.16 -26.55 -22.62
CA GLU A 339 -42.27 -25.12 -22.34
C GLU A 339 -42.23 -24.79 -20.84
N THR A 340 -42.26 -25.82 -19.97
CA THR A 340 -42.29 -25.64 -18.52
C THR A 340 -40.90 -25.23 -17.99
N VAL A 341 -40.83 -24.11 -17.28
CA VAL A 341 -39.59 -23.63 -16.65
C VAL A 341 -39.39 -24.29 -15.29
N ILE A 342 -38.23 -24.92 -15.06
CA ILE A 342 -37.89 -25.50 -13.76
C ILE A 342 -36.86 -24.63 -13.04
N LEU A 343 -37.19 -24.14 -11.84
CA LEU A 343 -36.29 -23.35 -10.99
C LEU A 343 -36.04 -24.08 -9.68
N LEU A 344 -34.79 -24.48 -9.45
CA LEU A 344 -34.39 -25.16 -8.22
C LEU A 344 -33.30 -24.37 -7.51
N ALA A 345 -33.47 -24.18 -6.19
CA ALA A 345 -32.40 -23.77 -5.31
C ALA A 345 -31.98 -24.98 -4.47
N LEU A 346 -30.73 -25.44 -4.65
CA LEU A 346 -30.22 -26.65 -4.02
C LEU A 346 -28.89 -26.37 -3.31
N LYS A 347 -28.75 -26.85 -2.07
CA LYS A 347 -27.53 -26.80 -1.25
C LYS A 347 -26.86 -28.17 -1.29
N ASP A 348 -25.61 -28.21 -1.76
CA ASP A 348 -24.84 -29.46 -1.83
C ASP A 348 -24.29 -29.86 -0.46
N ARG A 349 -24.95 -30.81 0.22
CA ARG A 349 -24.59 -31.26 1.57
C ARG A 349 -23.74 -32.54 1.56
N THR A 350 -23.81 -33.32 0.49
CA THR A 350 -23.31 -34.71 0.42
C THR A 350 -22.64 -35.06 -0.92
N GLY A 351 -22.46 -34.10 -1.83
CA GLY A 351 -21.91 -34.33 -3.18
C GLY A 351 -22.95 -34.85 -4.19
N GLU A 352 -24.22 -34.93 -3.80
CA GLU A 352 -25.33 -35.44 -4.62
C GLU A 352 -25.72 -34.48 -5.74
N LEU A 353 -25.46 -33.17 -5.58
CA LEU A 353 -25.77 -32.17 -6.61
C LEU A 353 -24.97 -32.43 -7.89
N HIS A 354 -23.72 -32.88 -7.77
CA HIS A 354 -22.89 -33.26 -8.91
C HIS A 354 -23.50 -34.42 -9.70
N ARG A 355 -23.98 -35.46 -9.00
CA ARG A 355 -24.63 -36.62 -9.63
C ARG A 355 -25.94 -36.23 -10.31
N PHE A 356 -26.76 -35.40 -9.66
CA PHE A 356 -27.99 -34.87 -10.25
C PHE A 356 -27.71 -34.09 -11.55
N ARG A 357 -26.67 -33.26 -11.58
CA ARG A 357 -26.23 -32.54 -12.79
C ARG A 357 -25.79 -33.48 -13.93
N GLU A 358 -25.07 -34.56 -13.61
CA GLU A 358 -24.72 -35.58 -14.61
C GLU A 358 -25.96 -36.30 -15.16
N SER A 359 -26.90 -36.66 -14.29
CA SER A 359 -28.16 -37.32 -14.66
C SER A 359 -29.02 -36.45 -15.59
N ILE A 360 -29.13 -35.13 -15.32
CA ILE A 360 -29.77 -34.17 -16.22
C ILE A 360 -29.06 -34.15 -17.58
N SER A 361 -27.73 -34.04 -17.59
CA SER A 361 -26.93 -33.96 -18.83
C SER A 361 -27.05 -35.21 -19.70
N ARG A 362 -27.24 -36.39 -19.09
CA ARG A 362 -27.46 -37.67 -19.80
C ARG A 362 -28.90 -37.85 -20.31
N SER A 363 -29.88 -37.19 -19.69
CA SER A 363 -31.29 -37.32 -20.07
C SER A 363 -31.64 -36.68 -21.42
N GLY A 364 -30.80 -35.80 -21.96
CA GLY A 364 -30.90 -35.24 -23.31
C GLY A 364 -32.05 -34.26 -23.55
N GLY A 365 -32.94 -34.05 -22.58
CA GLY A 365 -34.14 -33.19 -22.71
C GLY A 365 -34.11 -31.87 -21.94
N TRP A 366 -33.06 -31.60 -21.15
CA TRP A 366 -33.00 -30.46 -20.22
C TRP A 366 -31.71 -29.63 -20.39
N THR A 367 -31.83 -28.30 -20.45
CA THR A 367 -30.70 -27.36 -20.61
C THR A 367 -30.42 -26.61 -19.31
N LEU A 368 -29.17 -26.65 -18.83
CA LEU A 368 -28.73 -26.08 -17.55
C LEU A 368 -27.95 -24.76 -17.76
N GLN A 369 -28.32 -23.67 -17.07
CA GLN A 369 -27.67 -22.35 -17.19
C GLN A 369 -27.05 -21.89 -15.85
N TYR A 370 -25.80 -21.39 -15.89
CA TYR A 370 -25.09 -20.78 -14.76
C TYR A 370 -24.58 -19.38 -15.13
N ALA A 371 -24.50 -18.45 -14.17
CA ALA A 371 -23.69 -17.24 -14.32
C ALA A 371 -22.24 -17.55 -13.90
N PRO A 372 -21.26 -17.65 -14.82
CA PRO A 372 -19.90 -18.01 -14.47
C PRO A 372 -19.23 -16.90 -13.65
N PRO A 373 -18.48 -17.21 -12.58
CA PRO A 373 -17.68 -16.21 -11.88
C PRO A 373 -16.38 -15.92 -12.66
N VAL A 374 -16.05 -14.64 -12.80
CA VAL A 374 -14.88 -14.13 -13.52
C VAL A 374 -13.98 -13.39 -12.52
N LEU A 375 -12.75 -13.87 -12.35
CA LEU A 375 -11.73 -13.19 -11.56
C LEU A 375 -11.02 -12.15 -12.43
N MET A 376 -10.90 -10.92 -11.95
CA MET A 376 -10.13 -9.85 -12.59
C MET A 376 -8.99 -9.43 -11.65
N VAL A 377 -7.75 -9.38 -12.13
CA VAL A 377 -6.58 -9.02 -11.31
C VAL A 377 -5.83 -7.86 -11.92
N ALA A 378 -5.76 -6.73 -11.19
CA ALA A 378 -4.97 -5.56 -11.55
C ALA A 378 -3.58 -5.57 -10.91
N GLU A 379 -2.66 -4.71 -11.34
CA GLU A 379 -1.30 -4.66 -10.76
C GLU A 379 -1.25 -4.04 -9.34
N LYS A 380 -2.12 -3.07 -9.05
CA LYS A 380 -2.14 -2.30 -7.80
C LYS A 380 -3.56 -2.14 -7.26
N PRO A 381 -3.73 -1.97 -5.93
CA PRO A 381 -5.06 -1.84 -5.32
C PRO A 381 -5.90 -0.66 -5.85
N SER A 382 -5.25 0.47 -6.15
CA SER A 382 -5.92 1.64 -6.74
C SER A 382 -6.47 1.37 -8.15
N ILE A 383 -5.75 0.57 -8.95
CA ILE A 383 -6.19 0.19 -10.29
C ILE A 383 -7.41 -0.72 -10.19
N ALA A 384 -7.41 -1.72 -9.29
CA ALA A 384 -8.56 -2.59 -9.09
C ALA A 384 -9.83 -1.82 -8.69
N GLN A 385 -9.70 -0.81 -7.84
CA GLN A 385 -10.81 0.07 -7.50
C GLN A 385 -11.30 0.85 -8.73
N THR A 386 -10.39 1.44 -9.49
CA THR A 386 -10.72 2.20 -10.70
C THR A 386 -11.41 1.33 -11.75
N LEU A 387 -11.02 0.06 -11.87
CA LEU A 387 -11.69 -0.92 -12.74
C LEU A 387 -13.11 -1.22 -12.26
N ALA A 388 -13.30 -1.46 -10.97
CA ALA A 388 -14.62 -1.70 -10.39
C ALA A 388 -15.53 -0.48 -10.60
N ASP A 389 -15.01 0.73 -10.40
CA ASP A 389 -15.72 1.98 -10.67
C ASP A 389 -16.10 2.11 -12.15
N ALA A 390 -15.17 1.84 -13.07
CA ALA A 390 -15.42 2.04 -14.50
C ALA A 390 -16.35 1.00 -15.13
N LEU A 391 -16.29 -0.25 -14.66
CA LEU A 391 -16.91 -1.41 -15.32
C LEU A 391 -18.18 -1.91 -14.62
N SER A 392 -18.39 -1.62 -13.34
CA SER A 392 -19.62 -2.04 -12.66
C SER A 392 -20.85 -1.23 -13.14
N PRO A 393 -22.01 -1.89 -13.38
CA PRO A 393 -23.21 -1.20 -13.79
C PRO A 393 -23.66 -0.15 -12.76
N GLY A 394 -23.61 1.12 -13.15
CA GLY A 394 -24.03 2.25 -12.30
C GLY A 394 -23.17 2.45 -11.05
N HIS A 395 -21.89 2.04 -11.08
CA HIS A 395 -20.97 2.13 -9.93
C HIS A 395 -21.44 1.32 -8.71
N LYS A 396 -22.15 0.21 -8.94
CA LYS A 396 -22.69 -0.64 -7.87
C LYS A 396 -21.88 -1.93 -7.78
N TYR A 397 -21.12 -2.06 -6.70
CA TYR A 397 -20.38 -3.26 -6.34
C TYR A 397 -20.33 -3.41 -4.81
N THR A 398 -20.15 -4.63 -4.32
CA THR A 398 -19.82 -4.88 -2.91
C THR A 398 -18.31 -4.92 -2.75
N THR A 399 -17.80 -4.54 -1.57
CA THR A 399 -16.37 -4.56 -1.28
C THR A 399 -16.12 -5.42 -0.05
N ARG A 400 -15.08 -6.26 -0.09
CA ARG A 400 -14.56 -6.96 1.08
C ARG A 400 -13.04 -6.95 1.13
N THR A 401 -12.49 -7.19 2.30
CA THR A 401 -11.04 -7.37 2.46
C THR A 401 -10.63 -8.73 1.89
N GLY A 402 -9.55 -8.75 1.10
CA GLY A 402 -8.95 -9.97 0.62
C GLY A 402 -8.09 -10.68 1.68
N VAL A 403 -7.55 -11.84 1.32
CA VAL A 403 -6.55 -12.54 2.15
C VAL A 403 -5.28 -11.71 2.36
N SER A 404 -4.89 -10.94 1.33
CA SER A 404 -3.81 -9.95 1.46
C SER A 404 -4.34 -8.72 2.19
N PRO A 405 -3.67 -8.23 3.26
CA PRO A 405 -4.10 -7.04 3.98
C PRO A 405 -4.16 -5.77 3.12
N ALA A 406 -3.40 -5.72 2.02
CA ALA A 406 -3.33 -4.57 1.14
C ALA A 406 -4.37 -4.60 0.00
N CYS A 407 -4.96 -5.76 -0.30
CA CYS A 407 -5.82 -5.94 -1.47
C CYS A 407 -7.29 -6.10 -1.04
N LYS A 408 -8.16 -5.29 -1.63
CA LYS A 408 -9.61 -5.43 -1.52
C LYS A 408 -10.14 -6.25 -2.70
N VAL A 409 -11.31 -6.86 -2.51
CA VAL A 409 -12.06 -7.55 -3.56
C VAL A 409 -13.38 -6.81 -3.78
N PHE A 410 -13.64 -6.43 -5.02
CA PHE A 410 -14.85 -5.75 -5.47
C PHE A 410 -15.70 -6.73 -6.27
N GLU A 411 -16.94 -6.95 -5.89
CA GLU A 411 -17.81 -7.94 -6.51
C GLU A 411 -19.08 -7.33 -7.08
N TYR A 412 -19.43 -7.68 -8.32
CA TYR A 412 -20.63 -7.20 -8.99
C TYR A 412 -21.08 -8.15 -10.10
N GLU A 413 -22.34 -8.03 -10.50
CA GLU A 413 -22.89 -8.73 -11.66
C GLU A 413 -22.72 -7.87 -12.93
N GLY A 414 -22.34 -8.50 -14.03
CA GLY A 414 -22.20 -7.82 -15.32
C GLY A 414 -22.29 -8.79 -16.49
N ASP A 415 -21.98 -8.32 -17.69
CA ASP A 415 -21.99 -9.12 -18.90
C ASP A 415 -20.56 -9.46 -19.35
N PHE A 416 -20.30 -10.74 -19.61
CA PHE A 416 -19.03 -11.27 -20.14
C PHE A 416 -19.33 -12.06 -21.43
N TYR A 417 -18.92 -11.51 -22.58
CA TYR A 417 -19.14 -12.11 -23.91
C TYR A 417 -20.59 -12.58 -24.18
N GLY A 418 -21.57 -11.73 -23.85
CA GLY A 418 -22.98 -12.01 -24.09
C GLY A 418 -23.61 -12.98 -23.08
N GLN A 419 -22.88 -13.36 -22.02
CA GLN A 419 -23.39 -14.13 -20.91
C GLN A 419 -23.32 -13.31 -19.63
N ARG A 420 -24.34 -13.45 -18.77
CA ARG A 420 -24.34 -12.84 -17.45
C ARG A 420 -23.28 -13.50 -16.57
N ALA A 421 -22.43 -12.73 -15.93
CA ALA A 421 -21.30 -13.20 -15.14
C ALA A 421 -21.19 -12.49 -13.79
N TRP A 422 -20.57 -13.17 -12.81
CA TRP A 422 -20.24 -12.59 -11.51
C TRP A 422 -18.77 -12.18 -11.48
N PHE A 423 -18.48 -10.88 -11.48
CA PHE A 423 -17.11 -10.37 -11.47
C PHE A 423 -16.57 -10.27 -10.05
N LYS A 424 -15.33 -10.71 -9.85
CA LYS A 424 -14.52 -10.47 -8.66
C LYS A 424 -13.26 -9.72 -9.08
N VAL A 425 -13.17 -8.43 -8.77
CA VAL A 425 -12.01 -7.59 -9.10
C VAL A 425 -11.11 -7.47 -7.88
N THR A 426 -9.84 -7.84 -8.03
CA THR A 426 -8.80 -7.68 -7.01
C THR A 426 -7.49 -7.20 -7.66
N SER A 427 -6.40 -7.18 -6.91
CA SER A 427 -5.10 -6.67 -7.36
C SER A 427 -3.91 -7.45 -6.81
N CYS A 428 -2.75 -7.23 -7.43
CA CYS A 428 -1.43 -7.38 -6.84
C CYS A 428 -1.04 -6.13 -6.04
N ALA A 429 0.22 -6.04 -5.63
CA ALA A 429 0.82 -4.86 -5.02
C ALA A 429 2.24 -4.65 -5.56
N GLY A 430 2.35 -4.62 -6.90
CA GLY A 430 3.61 -4.80 -7.63
C GLY A 430 3.94 -6.28 -7.85
N HIS A 431 5.22 -6.58 -8.12
CA HIS A 431 5.69 -7.95 -8.33
C HIS A 431 5.30 -8.89 -7.18
N VAL A 432 4.81 -10.08 -7.54
CA VAL A 432 4.47 -11.15 -6.61
C VAL A 432 5.76 -11.81 -6.14
N TYR A 433 6.72 -11.99 -7.05
CA TYR A 433 7.99 -12.62 -6.76
C TYR A 433 9.19 -11.70 -7.04
N SER A 434 10.28 -12.00 -6.35
CA SER A 434 11.63 -11.55 -6.68
C SER A 434 12.49 -12.77 -6.95
N ILE A 435 13.39 -12.66 -7.92
CA ILE A 435 14.37 -13.72 -8.19
C ILE A 435 15.53 -13.63 -7.19
N ASP A 436 15.91 -14.76 -6.61
CA ASP A 436 17.09 -14.88 -5.75
C ASP A 436 17.77 -16.25 -5.96
N PHE A 437 18.93 -16.46 -5.35
CA PHE A 437 19.51 -17.79 -5.27
C PHE A 437 18.85 -18.62 -4.17
N PRO A 438 18.90 -19.96 -4.26
CA PRO A 438 18.58 -20.82 -3.13
C PRO A 438 19.39 -20.46 -1.87
N PRO A 439 18.86 -20.71 -0.66
CA PRO A 439 19.49 -20.31 0.59
C PRO A 439 20.95 -20.77 0.77
N GLU A 440 21.32 -21.93 0.21
CA GLU A 440 22.68 -22.46 0.25
C GLU A 440 23.71 -21.57 -0.47
N PHE A 441 23.29 -20.78 -1.47
CA PHE A 441 24.15 -19.86 -2.22
C PHE A 441 24.19 -18.44 -1.62
N ASN A 442 23.37 -18.15 -0.59
CA ASN A 442 23.23 -16.80 -0.05
C ASN A 442 24.24 -16.42 1.04
N ASN A 443 25.10 -17.36 1.47
CA ASN A 443 26.19 -17.05 2.40
C ASN A 443 27.45 -16.55 1.66
N TRP A 444 27.76 -15.25 1.78
CA TRP A 444 28.85 -14.60 1.07
C TRP A 444 30.25 -15.11 1.49
N ASP A 445 30.38 -15.65 2.70
CA ASP A 445 31.67 -16.14 3.21
C ASP A 445 32.00 -17.55 2.68
N ARG A 446 30.96 -18.38 2.51
CA ARG A 446 31.10 -19.81 2.18
C ARG A 446 31.05 -20.10 0.68
N VAL A 447 30.44 -19.24 -0.11
CA VAL A 447 30.18 -19.47 -1.54
C VAL A 447 31.23 -18.73 -2.36
N ASP A 448 31.95 -19.47 -3.21
CA ASP A 448 32.83 -18.86 -4.21
C ASP A 448 31.97 -18.10 -5.24
N PRO A 449 32.17 -16.77 -5.43
CA PRO A 449 31.41 -15.99 -6.39
C PRO A 449 31.41 -16.56 -7.82
N LEU A 450 32.44 -17.31 -8.23
CA LEU A 450 32.48 -17.96 -9.55
C LEU A 450 31.36 -19.00 -9.74
N THR A 451 30.91 -19.63 -8.65
CA THR A 451 29.85 -20.65 -8.70
C THR A 451 28.48 -20.05 -9.02
N LEU A 452 28.28 -18.75 -8.77
CA LEU A 452 26.98 -18.07 -8.95
C LEU A 452 26.55 -17.98 -10.43
N PHE A 453 27.50 -18.03 -11.37
CA PHE A 453 27.17 -18.08 -12.81
C PHE A 453 26.39 -19.35 -13.18
N GLY A 454 26.70 -20.48 -12.54
CA GLY A 454 26.03 -21.77 -12.76
C GLY A 454 24.94 -22.11 -11.74
N ALA A 455 24.78 -21.30 -10.68
CA ALA A 455 23.81 -21.56 -9.62
C ALA A 455 22.37 -21.44 -10.17
N PRO A 456 21.44 -22.29 -9.73
CA PRO A 456 20.02 -22.11 -10.04
C PRO A 456 19.48 -20.86 -9.35
N THR A 457 18.35 -20.37 -9.85
CA THR A 457 17.58 -19.27 -9.26
C THR A 457 16.22 -19.76 -8.82
N VAL A 458 15.62 -19.07 -7.85
CA VAL A 458 14.30 -19.36 -7.30
C VAL A 458 13.47 -18.07 -7.25
N LYS A 459 12.17 -18.19 -7.50
CA LYS A 459 11.20 -17.10 -7.30
C LYS A 459 10.75 -17.12 -5.84
N MET A 460 11.09 -16.09 -5.10
CA MET A 460 10.74 -15.89 -3.68
C MET A 460 9.66 -14.82 -3.60
N GLU A 461 8.69 -14.94 -2.68
CA GLU A 461 7.68 -13.88 -2.50
C GLU A 461 8.38 -12.53 -2.23
N ALA A 462 8.13 -11.53 -3.07
CA ALA A 462 8.77 -10.22 -2.97
C ALA A 462 8.44 -9.53 -1.63
N ASN A 463 7.21 -9.75 -1.14
CA ASN A 463 6.80 -9.34 0.20
C ASN A 463 5.93 -10.43 0.86
N PRO A 464 6.54 -11.34 1.64
CA PRO A 464 5.81 -12.46 2.27
C PRO A 464 4.69 -12.01 3.23
N LYS A 465 4.73 -10.76 3.72
CA LYS A 465 3.68 -10.21 4.60
C LYS A 465 2.36 -9.99 3.85
N LEU A 466 2.42 -9.80 2.53
CA LEU A 466 1.24 -9.58 1.69
C LEU A 466 0.56 -10.90 1.31
N ARG A 467 1.25 -12.04 1.38
CA ARG A 467 0.69 -13.38 1.11
C ARG A 467 0.00 -13.47 -0.26
N MET A 468 0.61 -12.85 -1.27
CA MET A 468 0.01 -12.69 -2.59
C MET A 468 -0.35 -14.01 -3.27
N PRO A 469 0.51 -15.06 -3.26
CA PRO A 469 0.15 -16.38 -3.78
C PRO A 469 -1.15 -16.92 -3.19
N LYS A 470 -1.28 -16.90 -1.85
CA LYS A 470 -2.47 -17.38 -1.14
C LYS A 470 -3.70 -16.55 -1.47
N HIS A 471 -3.53 -15.25 -1.69
CA HIS A 471 -4.61 -14.38 -2.11
C HIS A 471 -5.20 -14.83 -3.45
N PHE A 472 -4.39 -14.97 -4.50
CA PHE A 472 -4.88 -15.42 -5.81
C PHE A 472 -5.47 -16.82 -5.78
N GLN A 473 -4.83 -17.76 -5.09
CA GLN A 473 -5.35 -19.12 -4.91
C GLN A 473 -6.73 -19.14 -4.25
N THR A 474 -6.99 -18.22 -3.32
CA THR A 474 -8.29 -18.14 -2.64
C THR A 474 -9.35 -17.50 -3.52
N GLU A 475 -9.03 -16.40 -4.19
CA GLU A 475 -9.99 -15.65 -5.01
C GLU A 475 -10.33 -16.36 -6.33
N ALA A 476 -9.42 -17.17 -6.86
CA ALA A 476 -9.65 -17.98 -8.05
C ALA A 476 -10.59 -19.16 -7.82
N LYS A 477 -10.75 -19.64 -6.59
CA LYS A 477 -11.62 -20.78 -6.28
C LYS A 477 -13.06 -20.51 -6.71
N GLY A 478 -13.59 -21.43 -7.50
CA GLY A 478 -14.95 -21.35 -8.05
C GLY A 478 -15.11 -20.43 -9.26
N CYS A 479 -14.08 -19.67 -9.64
CA CYS A 479 -14.10 -18.85 -10.85
C CYS A 479 -13.83 -19.72 -12.09
N SER A 480 -14.51 -19.42 -13.19
CA SER A 480 -14.33 -20.13 -14.48
C SER A 480 -13.34 -19.41 -15.40
N TYR A 481 -13.20 -18.09 -15.22
CA TYR A 481 -12.37 -17.24 -16.06
C TYR A 481 -11.47 -16.33 -15.23
N LEU A 482 -10.32 -15.97 -15.80
CA LEU A 482 -9.38 -14.98 -15.29
C LEU A 482 -9.14 -13.90 -16.35
N VAL A 483 -9.29 -12.63 -15.99
CA VAL A 483 -8.95 -11.48 -16.83
C VAL A 483 -7.84 -10.68 -16.17
N LEU A 484 -6.73 -10.51 -16.87
CA LEU A 484 -5.52 -9.85 -16.38
C LEU A 484 -5.56 -8.36 -16.78
N TRP A 485 -5.46 -7.48 -15.78
CA TRP A 485 -5.52 -6.02 -15.88
C TRP A 485 -4.26 -5.35 -15.31
N LEU A 486 -3.12 -5.99 -15.49
CA LEU A 486 -1.83 -5.44 -15.09
C LEU A 486 -1.40 -4.34 -16.06
N ASP A 487 -0.44 -3.49 -15.70
CA ASP A 487 0.01 -2.44 -16.62
C ASP A 487 0.56 -3.10 -17.91
N CYS A 488 0.44 -2.45 -19.08
CA CYS A 488 0.72 -3.09 -20.38
C CYS A 488 2.17 -2.88 -20.86
N ASP A 489 3.13 -3.03 -19.95
CA ASP A 489 4.56 -3.10 -20.24
C ASP A 489 5.11 -4.52 -20.02
N ARG A 490 6.42 -4.72 -20.26
CA ARG A 490 7.03 -6.05 -20.11
C ARG A 490 6.96 -6.55 -18.66
N GLU A 491 7.13 -5.66 -17.68
CA GLU A 491 7.03 -6.01 -16.25
C GLU A 491 5.60 -6.46 -15.90
N GLY A 492 4.57 -5.75 -16.36
CA GLY A 492 3.18 -6.13 -16.16
C GLY A 492 2.80 -7.45 -16.84
N GLU A 493 3.36 -7.75 -18.02
CA GLU A 493 3.26 -9.09 -18.63
C GLU A 493 3.98 -10.15 -17.80
N ASN A 494 5.14 -9.86 -17.21
CA ASN A 494 5.78 -10.81 -16.30
C ASN A 494 4.91 -11.12 -15.07
N ILE A 495 4.35 -10.09 -14.43
CA ILE A 495 3.46 -10.26 -13.28
C ILE A 495 2.16 -10.99 -13.69
N CYS A 496 1.67 -10.84 -14.93
CA CYS A 496 0.55 -11.64 -15.45
C CYS A 496 0.81 -13.14 -15.27
N TYR A 497 2.00 -13.62 -15.63
CA TYR A 497 2.38 -15.02 -15.46
C TYR A 497 2.55 -15.40 -13.99
N GLU A 498 3.07 -14.51 -13.13
CA GLU A 498 3.12 -14.75 -11.69
C GLU A 498 1.72 -14.92 -11.05
N VAL A 499 0.74 -14.14 -11.52
CA VAL A 499 -0.67 -14.29 -11.12
C VAL A 499 -1.22 -15.61 -11.65
N MET A 500 -0.97 -15.93 -12.92
CA MET A 500 -1.47 -17.16 -13.56
C MET A 500 -0.97 -18.42 -12.85
N ASP A 501 0.32 -18.48 -12.50
CA ASP A 501 0.95 -19.60 -11.78
C ASP A 501 0.23 -19.91 -10.46
N ASN A 502 -0.42 -18.92 -9.85
CA ASN A 502 -1.16 -19.07 -8.60
C ASN A 502 -2.68 -19.21 -8.79
N ALA A 503 -3.27 -18.50 -9.75
CA ALA A 503 -4.71 -18.44 -9.94
C ALA A 503 -5.24 -19.59 -10.81
N VAL A 504 -4.59 -19.86 -11.95
CA VAL A 504 -5.08 -20.83 -12.96
C VAL A 504 -5.26 -22.24 -12.39
N PRO A 505 -4.34 -22.79 -11.56
CA PRO A 505 -4.52 -24.11 -10.96
C PRO A 505 -5.76 -24.22 -10.04
N ASN A 506 -6.36 -23.09 -9.63
CA ASN A 506 -7.51 -23.04 -8.73
C ASN A 506 -8.82 -22.66 -9.45
N LEU A 507 -8.78 -22.42 -10.77
CA LEU A 507 -9.98 -22.16 -11.56
C LEU A 507 -10.80 -23.45 -11.76
N SER A 508 -12.12 -23.29 -11.85
CA SER A 508 -13.03 -24.36 -12.25
C SER A 508 -12.90 -24.62 -13.74
N SER A 509 -13.02 -25.87 -14.19
CA SER A 509 -12.95 -26.21 -15.62
C SER A 509 -14.04 -25.47 -16.41
N ALA A 510 -13.65 -24.81 -17.50
CA ALA A 510 -14.57 -24.17 -18.44
C ALA A 510 -14.87 -25.07 -19.66
N GLY A 511 -14.75 -26.40 -19.54
CA GLY A 511 -15.15 -27.33 -20.60
C GLY A 511 -14.36 -27.19 -21.91
N GLY A 512 -13.07 -26.84 -21.83
CA GLY A 512 -12.19 -26.67 -23.00
C GLY A 512 -12.20 -25.28 -23.63
N GLN A 513 -12.95 -24.32 -23.09
CA GLN A 513 -12.91 -22.91 -23.52
C GLN A 513 -11.68 -22.17 -22.98
N GLN A 514 -11.28 -21.08 -23.66
CA GLN A 514 -10.22 -20.19 -23.18
C GLN A 514 -10.59 -19.55 -21.84
N GLN A 515 -9.84 -19.88 -20.79
CA GLN A 515 -10.12 -19.43 -19.42
C GLN A 515 -9.41 -18.12 -19.06
N VAL A 516 -8.28 -17.82 -19.70
CA VAL A 516 -7.42 -16.67 -19.36
C VAL A 516 -7.45 -15.64 -20.48
N TRP A 517 -7.66 -14.39 -20.09
CA TRP A 517 -7.80 -13.24 -20.97
C TRP A 517 -6.89 -12.11 -20.49
N ARG A 518 -6.40 -11.30 -21.42
CA ARG A 518 -5.54 -10.14 -21.14
C ARG A 518 -6.18 -8.86 -21.65
N ALA A 519 -6.49 -7.93 -20.75
CA ALA A 519 -6.96 -6.61 -21.12
C ALA A 519 -5.78 -5.72 -21.52
N GLN A 520 -5.91 -5.01 -22.66
CA GLN A 520 -4.90 -4.07 -23.15
C GLN A 520 -5.45 -2.64 -23.06
N PHE A 521 -4.78 -1.81 -22.28
CA PHE A 521 -5.17 -0.41 -22.03
C PHE A 521 -3.93 0.47 -21.91
N SER A 522 -4.08 1.78 -22.10
CA SER A 522 -2.98 2.75 -22.02
C SER A 522 -3.28 3.92 -21.09
N SER A 523 -4.45 3.94 -20.48
CA SER A 523 -4.90 4.89 -19.48
C SER A 523 -5.97 4.24 -18.60
N LEU A 524 -6.11 4.75 -17.37
CA LEU A 524 -7.19 4.35 -16.46
C LEU A 524 -8.48 5.16 -16.67
N ALA A 525 -8.60 5.85 -17.81
CA ALA A 525 -9.82 6.55 -18.16
C ALA A 525 -10.95 5.54 -18.46
N PRO A 526 -12.20 5.77 -17.98
CA PRO A 526 -13.29 4.80 -18.15
C PRO A 526 -13.56 4.38 -19.61
N VAL A 527 -13.33 5.27 -20.57
CA VAL A 527 -13.50 4.98 -22.01
C VAL A 527 -12.49 3.92 -22.48
N ASP A 528 -11.24 4.01 -22.02
CA ASP A 528 -10.18 3.07 -22.39
C ASP A 528 -10.40 1.71 -21.74
N LEU A 529 -10.76 1.70 -20.45
CA LEU A 529 -11.06 0.47 -19.71
C LEU A 529 -12.25 -0.29 -20.31
N LYS A 530 -13.33 0.40 -20.69
CA LYS A 530 -14.50 -0.23 -21.35
C LYS A 530 -14.14 -0.80 -22.72
N ARG A 531 -13.31 -0.10 -23.49
CA ARG A 531 -12.77 -0.60 -24.77
C ARG A 531 -11.95 -1.86 -24.55
N ALA A 532 -11.02 -1.84 -23.59
CA ALA A 532 -10.16 -2.98 -23.27
C ALA A 532 -10.98 -4.23 -22.88
N MET A 533 -12.05 -4.05 -22.10
CA MET A 533 -12.98 -5.13 -21.74
C MET A 533 -13.72 -5.72 -22.94
N ALA A 534 -14.01 -4.92 -23.96
CA ALA A 534 -14.68 -5.36 -25.19
C ALA A 534 -13.73 -6.04 -26.20
N SER A 535 -12.41 -5.89 -26.04
CA SER A 535 -11.40 -6.40 -26.97
C SER A 535 -10.26 -7.13 -26.22
N LEU A 536 -10.61 -8.11 -25.39
CA LEU A 536 -9.61 -8.87 -24.61
C LEU A 536 -8.74 -9.72 -25.54
N GLY A 537 -7.44 -9.72 -25.28
CA GLY A 537 -6.44 -10.55 -25.94
C GLY A 537 -5.98 -11.72 -25.08
N SER A 538 -4.76 -12.20 -25.36
CA SER A 538 -4.08 -13.25 -24.60
C SER A 538 -2.76 -12.70 -24.00
N PRO A 539 -2.32 -13.18 -22.83
CA PRO A 539 -1.04 -12.78 -22.25
C PRO A 539 0.14 -13.22 -23.12
N ASN A 540 1.24 -12.46 -23.10
CA ASN A 540 2.41 -12.69 -23.96
C ASN A 540 3.59 -13.30 -23.17
N LYS A 541 3.86 -14.59 -23.41
CA LYS A 541 4.92 -15.33 -22.69
C LYS A 541 6.32 -14.82 -23.00
N ASP A 542 6.55 -14.43 -24.25
CA ASP A 542 7.85 -13.97 -24.75
C ASP A 542 8.26 -12.66 -24.06
N MET A 543 7.30 -11.74 -23.84
CA MET A 543 7.53 -10.52 -23.05
C MET A 543 7.87 -10.85 -21.59
N SER A 544 7.12 -11.76 -20.96
CA SER A 544 7.43 -12.24 -19.59
C SER A 544 8.82 -12.89 -19.49
N ASP A 545 9.21 -13.70 -20.47
CA ASP A 545 10.52 -14.36 -20.52
C ASP A 545 11.67 -13.36 -20.68
N SER A 546 11.46 -12.26 -21.41
CA SER A 546 12.49 -11.24 -21.55
C SER A 546 12.86 -10.57 -20.20
N VAL A 547 11.87 -10.41 -19.31
CA VAL A 547 12.04 -9.88 -17.95
C VAL A 547 12.75 -10.89 -17.06
N ASP A 548 12.32 -12.15 -17.09
CA ASP A 548 12.98 -13.24 -16.33
C ASP A 548 14.45 -13.40 -16.77
N ALA A 549 14.72 -13.32 -18.08
CA ALA A 549 16.08 -13.35 -18.64
C ALA A 549 16.93 -12.20 -18.09
N ARG A 550 16.40 -10.97 -18.13
CA ARG A 550 17.07 -9.77 -17.63
C ARG A 550 17.36 -9.89 -16.14
N ALA A 551 16.37 -10.30 -15.36
CA ALA A 551 16.48 -10.43 -13.90
C ALA A 551 17.51 -11.49 -13.49
N GLU A 552 17.52 -12.66 -14.16
CA GLU A 552 18.52 -13.70 -13.90
C GLU A 552 19.94 -13.24 -14.24
N MET A 553 20.13 -12.63 -15.43
CA MET A 553 21.43 -12.09 -15.83
C MET A 553 21.90 -11.04 -14.81
N ASP A 554 21.09 -10.02 -14.53
CA ASP A 554 21.47 -8.92 -13.65
C ASP A 554 21.80 -9.41 -12.22
N LEU A 555 21.04 -10.36 -11.67
CA LEU A 555 21.30 -10.97 -10.37
C LEU A 555 22.65 -11.68 -10.34
N LYS A 556 22.90 -12.59 -11.29
CA LYS A 556 24.11 -13.42 -11.33
C LYS A 556 25.37 -12.59 -11.55
N LEU A 557 25.32 -11.72 -12.55
CA LEU A 557 26.40 -10.79 -12.90
C LEU A 557 26.71 -9.85 -11.72
N GLY A 558 25.68 -9.19 -11.20
CA GLY A 558 25.82 -8.22 -10.12
C GLY A 558 26.38 -8.86 -8.86
N CYS A 559 25.83 -10.01 -8.44
CA CYS A 559 26.28 -10.70 -7.24
C CYS A 559 27.71 -11.23 -7.37
N ALA A 560 28.07 -11.88 -8.48
CA ALA A 560 29.41 -12.45 -8.64
C ALA A 560 30.52 -11.39 -8.49
N PHE A 561 30.42 -10.29 -9.26
CA PHE A 561 31.41 -9.22 -9.19
C PHE A 561 31.34 -8.45 -7.86
N THR A 562 30.15 -8.16 -7.34
CA THR A 562 30.00 -7.41 -6.08
C THR A 562 30.56 -8.20 -4.91
N ARG A 563 30.15 -9.47 -4.72
CA ARG A 563 30.59 -10.29 -3.58
C ARG A 563 32.10 -10.48 -3.59
N PHE A 564 32.69 -10.73 -4.76
CA PHE A 564 34.15 -10.84 -4.89
C PHE A 564 34.86 -9.57 -4.42
N GLN A 565 34.48 -8.40 -4.96
CA GLN A 565 35.17 -7.14 -4.64
C GLN A 565 34.95 -6.69 -3.20
N THR A 566 33.71 -6.81 -2.70
CA THR A 566 33.42 -6.49 -1.30
C THR A 566 34.30 -7.31 -0.36
N LYS A 567 34.45 -8.62 -0.61
CA LYS A 567 35.31 -9.52 0.17
C LYS A 567 36.80 -9.22 -0.03
N TYR A 568 37.23 -8.98 -1.27
CA TYR A 568 38.62 -8.72 -1.62
C TYR A 568 39.16 -7.43 -0.97
N PHE A 569 38.39 -6.35 -1.02
CA PHE A 569 38.79 -5.06 -0.45
C PHE A 569 38.42 -4.91 1.03
N GLN A 570 37.71 -5.88 1.62
CA GLN A 570 37.21 -5.79 3.00
C GLN A 570 38.37 -5.57 3.98
N GLY A 571 38.37 -4.40 4.62
CA GLY A 571 39.38 -4.07 5.61
C GLY A 571 40.77 -3.76 5.05
N LYS A 572 41.02 -3.76 3.73
CA LYS A 572 42.33 -3.36 3.17
C LYS A 572 42.62 -1.87 3.36
N TYR A 573 41.63 -1.02 3.09
CA TYR A 573 41.75 0.43 3.19
C TYR A 573 40.95 0.99 4.37
N GLY A 574 41.49 2.03 5.00
CA GLY A 574 40.90 2.63 6.19
C GLY A 574 39.81 3.66 5.90
N ASP A 575 39.83 4.27 4.71
CA ASP A 575 38.88 5.29 4.25
C ASP A 575 37.92 4.81 3.14
N LEU A 576 38.01 3.55 2.72
CA LEU A 576 37.04 2.89 1.84
C LEU A 576 35.92 2.21 2.65
N ASP A 577 34.66 2.53 2.33
CA ASP A 577 33.52 1.73 2.79
C ASP A 577 33.20 0.67 1.73
N THR A 578 33.58 -0.58 2.01
CA THR A 578 33.42 -1.69 1.07
C THR A 578 31.97 -2.10 0.84
N ASN A 579 31.04 -1.69 1.71
CA ASN A 579 29.61 -1.94 1.50
C ASN A 579 29.05 -1.12 0.33
N LEU A 580 29.74 -0.05 -0.05
CA LEU A 580 29.41 0.76 -1.21
C LEU A 580 29.99 0.18 -2.51
N VAL A 581 30.95 -0.75 -2.46
CA VAL A 581 31.54 -1.37 -3.65
C VAL A 581 30.57 -2.38 -4.22
N SER A 582 30.10 -2.14 -5.44
CA SER A 582 29.15 -2.97 -6.16
C SER A 582 29.36 -2.84 -7.66
N TYR A 583 29.02 -3.91 -8.38
CA TYR A 583 29.01 -3.95 -9.83
C TYR A 583 27.59 -4.20 -10.31
N GLY A 584 27.18 -3.48 -11.34
CA GLY A 584 25.94 -3.75 -12.06
C GLY A 584 26.17 -3.61 -13.56
N PRO A 585 25.70 -4.55 -14.39
CA PRO A 585 25.98 -4.55 -15.83
C PRO A 585 25.47 -3.31 -16.58
N CYS A 586 24.45 -2.60 -16.05
CA CYS A 586 24.02 -1.29 -16.56
C CYS A 586 24.49 -0.10 -15.70
N GLN A 587 24.58 -0.29 -14.38
CA GLN A 587 25.02 0.73 -13.43
C GLN A 587 26.46 1.18 -13.71
N THR A 588 27.35 0.22 -14.00
CA THR A 588 28.78 0.50 -14.25
C THR A 588 28.98 1.30 -15.55
N PRO A 589 28.35 0.94 -16.70
CA PRO A 589 28.40 1.81 -17.88
C PRO A 589 27.73 3.18 -17.73
N THR A 590 26.69 3.27 -16.91
CA THR A 590 26.07 4.57 -16.58
C THR A 590 27.05 5.47 -15.84
N LEU A 591 27.78 4.92 -14.85
CA LEU A 591 28.84 5.63 -14.14
C LEU A 591 30.02 6.01 -15.05
N TRP A 592 30.36 5.14 -16.01
CA TRP A 592 31.45 5.37 -16.97
C TRP A 592 31.28 6.66 -17.76
N PHE A 593 30.06 7.03 -18.17
CA PHE A 593 29.82 8.31 -18.85
C PHE A 593 30.22 9.51 -17.98
N CYS A 594 29.89 9.46 -16.68
CA CYS A 594 30.23 10.53 -15.74
C CYS A 594 31.74 10.61 -15.51
N VAL A 595 32.42 9.47 -15.33
CA VAL A 595 33.88 9.41 -15.14
C VAL A 595 34.61 9.87 -16.40
N ARG A 596 34.18 9.42 -17.58
CA ARG A 596 34.75 9.87 -18.86
C ARG A 596 34.63 11.39 -19.02
N ARG A 597 33.47 11.99 -18.69
CA ARG A 597 33.33 13.45 -18.70
C ARG A 597 34.30 14.12 -17.72
N SER A 598 34.50 13.53 -16.55
CA SER A 598 35.49 14.03 -15.58
C SER A 598 36.92 13.97 -16.13
N ASP A 599 37.28 12.90 -16.84
CA ASP A 599 38.59 12.76 -17.48
C ASP A 599 38.77 13.78 -18.61
N GLU A 600 37.74 14.01 -19.43
CA GLU A 600 37.70 15.08 -20.45
C GLU A 600 37.92 16.47 -19.83
N ILE A 601 37.34 16.74 -18.65
CA ILE A 601 37.52 18.00 -17.93
C ILE A 601 38.94 18.13 -17.39
N ASN A 602 39.48 17.09 -16.76
CA ASN A 602 40.78 17.12 -16.10
C ASN A 602 41.94 17.16 -17.08
N SER A 603 41.78 16.57 -18.27
CA SER A 603 42.79 16.58 -19.33
C SER A 603 42.70 17.78 -20.27
N PHE A 604 41.63 18.60 -20.17
CA PHE A 604 41.41 19.76 -21.04
C PHE A 604 42.48 20.82 -20.86
N GLN A 605 43.08 21.27 -21.97
CA GLN A 605 44.02 22.39 -22.00
C GLN A 605 43.34 23.61 -22.63
N PRO A 606 43.09 24.69 -21.86
CA PRO A 606 42.49 25.91 -22.40
C PRO A 606 43.38 26.57 -23.46
N GLU A 607 42.80 26.79 -24.62
CA GLU A 607 43.42 27.51 -25.73
C GLU A 607 42.87 28.95 -25.77
N SER A 608 43.75 29.93 -26.02
CA SER A 608 43.32 31.32 -26.17
C SER A 608 42.75 31.52 -27.57
N TYR A 609 41.64 32.23 -27.67
CA TYR A 609 41.05 32.63 -28.94
C TYR A 609 40.61 34.08 -28.87
N TYR A 610 40.50 34.68 -30.04
CA TYR A 610 40.25 36.09 -30.23
C TYR A 610 39.06 36.28 -31.16
N THR A 611 38.19 37.21 -30.80
CA THR A 611 37.06 37.66 -31.60
C THR A 611 37.24 39.13 -31.93
N ILE A 612 36.63 39.58 -33.01
CA ILE A 612 36.53 41.00 -33.33
C ILE A 612 35.09 41.43 -33.10
N ASP A 613 34.90 42.28 -32.12
CA ASP A 613 33.60 42.77 -31.70
C ASP A 613 33.43 44.19 -32.26
N ALA A 614 32.46 44.38 -33.15
CA ALA A 614 32.14 45.67 -33.74
C ALA A 614 30.73 46.10 -33.35
N THR A 615 30.59 47.36 -32.94
CA THR A 615 29.30 47.98 -32.60
C THR A 615 29.04 49.15 -33.55
N ILE A 616 27.88 49.13 -34.21
CA ILE A 616 27.42 50.23 -35.08
C ILE A 616 26.34 51.07 -34.39
N SER A 617 26.15 52.29 -34.86
CA SER A 617 25.08 53.19 -34.39
C SER A 617 24.09 53.51 -35.49
N LYS A 618 22.81 53.25 -35.23
CA LYS A 618 21.72 53.53 -36.17
C LYS A 618 20.47 53.99 -35.44
N ILE A 619 19.93 55.16 -35.83
CA ILE A 619 18.74 55.78 -35.21
C ILE A 619 18.89 55.87 -33.67
N GLY A 620 20.07 56.28 -33.20
CA GLY A 620 20.37 56.40 -31.77
C GLY A 620 20.51 55.07 -31.01
N ARG A 621 20.44 53.91 -31.68
CA ARG A 621 20.67 52.59 -31.06
C ARG A 621 22.05 52.05 -31.39
N HIS A 622 22.69 51.43 -30.40
CA HIS A 622 23.93 50.67 -30.57
C HIS A 622 23.59 49.21 -30.86
N LEU A 623 24.18 48.67 -31.91
CA LEU A 623 23.94 47.30 -32.38
C LEU A 623 25.27 46.58 -32.49
N ASP A 624 25.41 45.49 -31.75
CA ASP A 624 26.58 44.64 -31.81
C ASP A 624 26.49 43.71 -33.03
N LEU A 625 27.59 43.58 -33.74
CA LEU A 625 27.70 42.78 -34.94
C LEU A 625 28.42 41.46 -34.64
N GLN A 626 28.00 40.40 -35.32
CA GLN A 626 28.67 39.11 -35.31
C GLN A 626 29.71 39.07 -36.43
N TRP A 627 30.97 38.85 -36.08
CA TRP A 627 32.04 38.68 -37.07
C TRP A 627 31.88 37.37 -37.82
N ASP A 628 31.89 37.40 -39.15
CA ASP A 628 31.58 36.22 -39.97
C ASP A 628 32.66 35.13 -39.88
N ARG A 629 33.90 35.47 -39.51
CA ARG A 629 34.97 34.49 -39.24
C ARG A 629 34.81 33.78 -37.90
N GLY A 630 33.93 34.28 -37.01
CA GLY A 630 33.72 33.76 -35.68
C GLY A 630 34.88 34.04 -34.74
N GLN A 631 35.87 33.15 -34.69
CA GLN A 631 37.00 33.23 -33.77
C GLN A 631 38.30 32.78 -34.44
N VAL A 632 39.43 33.32 -33.98
CA VAL A 632 40.79 32.94 -34.41
C VAL A 632 41.66 32.61 -33.20
N PHE A 633 42.59 31.66 -33.34
CA PHE A 633 43.43 31.19 -32.22
C PHE A 633 44.83 31.83 -32.20
N ASP A 634 45.16 32.65 -33.20
CA ASP A 634 46.45 33.31 -33.33
C ASP A 634 46.30 34.83 -33.11
N MET A 635 47.00 35.34 -32.09
CA MET A 635 46.94 36.75 -31.69
C MET A 635 47.48 37.70 -32.77
N PRO A 636 48.65 37.44 -33.40
CA PRO A 636 49.09 38.20 -34.58
C PRO A 636 48.04 38.27 -35.70
N VAL A 637 47.37 37.17 -36.03
CA VAL A 637 46.32 37.14 -37.05
C VAL A 637 45.10 37.95 -36.62
N ALA A 638 44.67 37.84 -35.37
CA ALA A 638 43.59 38.67 -34.82
C ALA A 638 43.93 40.16 -34.88
N SER A 639 45.17 40.51 -34.53
CA SER A 639 45.68 41.89 -34.56
C SER A 639 45.75 42.44 -35.98
N LEU A 640 46.08 41.60 -36.97
CA LEU A 640 46.05 41.97 -38.38
C LEU A 640 44.64 42.39 -38.80
N PHE A 641 43.63 41.57 -38.52
CA PHE A 641 42.24 41.87 -38.86
C PHE A 641 41.69 43.08 -38.08
N MET A 642 42.06 43.23 -36.80
CA MET A 642 41.70 44.40 -36.00
C MET A 642 42.28 45.70 -36.59
N ASN A 643 43.58 45.70 -36.93
CA ASN A 643 44.25 46.86 -37.50
C ASN A 643 43.68 47.26 -38.87
N LEU A 644 43.18 46.30 -39.65
CA LEU A 644 42.51 46.60 -40.92
C LEU A 644 41.26 47.46 -40.72
N ILE A 645 40.52 47.27 -39.61
CA ILE A 645 39.19 47.86 -39.47
C ILE A 645 39.08 48.95 -38.40
N GLN A 646 40.03 49.06 -37.46
CA GLN A 646 39.93 49.94 -36.29
C GLN A 646 39.74 51.43 -36.61
N ASP A 647 40.32 51.89 -37.72
CA ASP A 647 40.24 53.29 -38.17
C ASP A 647 39.07 53.55 -39.13
N THR A 648 38.25 52.53 -39.38
CA THR A 648 37.14 52.60 -40.33
C THR A 648 35.89 53.18 -39.66
N ALA A 649 35.53 54.42 -40.04
CA ALA A 649 34.40 55.12 -39.43
C ALA A 649 33.01 54.63 -39.88
N LYS A 650 32.93 53.87 -40.98
CA LYS A 650 31.65 53.46 -41.59
C LYS A 650 31.67 52.00 -42.02
N ALA A 651 30.61 51.27 -41.66
CA ALA A 651 30.30 49.94 -42.17
C ALA A 651 29.35 50.06 -43.36
N MET A 652 29.58 49.30 -44.42
CA MET A 652 28.74 49.32 -45.62
C MET A 652 27.81 48.12 -45.65
N VAL A 653 26.51 48.34 -45.81
CA VAL A 653 25.54 47.25 -45.96
C VAL A 653 25.71 46.62 -47.34
N THR A 654 26.19 45.38 -47.39
CA THR A 654 26.46 44.67 -48.65
C THR A 654 25.24 43.89 -49.14
N GLU A 655 24.52 43.28 -48.20
CA GLU A 655 23.36 42.43 -48.47
C GLU A 655 22.35 42.49 -47.33
N ILE A 656 21.06 42.44 -47.69
CA ILE A 656 19.96 42.25 -46.76
C ILE A 656 19.17 41.04 -47.25
N SER A 657 19.05 40.02 -46.42
CA SER A 657 18.27 38.83 -46.71
C SER A 657 17.10 38.72 -45.74
N GLN A 658 15.90 38.56 -46.28
CA GLN A 658 14.70 38.25 -45.52
C GLN A 658 14.18 36.89 -45.96
N LYS A 659 14.06 35.97 -45.00
CA LYS A 659 13.53 34.63 -45.26
C LYS A 659 12.48 34.32 -44.21
N GLU A 660 11.31 33.89 -44.67
CA GLU A 660 10.37 33.21 -43.80
C GLU A 660 10.99 31.88 -43.38
N ASP A 661 11.09 31.67 -42.08
CA ASP A 661 11.60 30.47 -41.46
C ASP A 661 10.57 29.96 -40.45
N ARG A 662 10.72 28.69 -40.05
CA ARG A 662 9.77 28.03 -39.15
C ARG A 662 10.47 27.30 -38.02
N MET A 663 9.92 27.43 -36.82
CA MET A 663 10.25 26.58 -35.70
C MET A 663 9.23 25.44 -35.68
N ALA A 664 9.71 24.24 -36.00
CA ALA A 664 8.87 23.06 -36.02
C ALA A 664 8.33 22.76 -34.61
N ARG A 665 7.05 22.41 -34.53
CA ARG A 665 6.43 21.91 -33.30
C ARG A 665 7.16 20.68 -32.74
N PRO A 666 7.08 20.42 -31.44
CA PRO A 666 7.76 19.28 -30.82
C PRO A 666 7.19 17.93 -31.27
N GLN A 667 8.02 16.89 -31.15
CA GLN A 667 7.56 15.50 -31.28
C GLN A 667 6.71 15.09 -30.07
N ALA A 668 5.91 14.03 -30.23
CA ALA A 668 5.12 13.48 -29.13
C ALA A 668 6.04 13.02 -27.98
N LEU A 669 5.54 13.13 -26.76
CA LEU A 669 6.34 12.95 -25.56
C LEU A 669 6.51 11.47 -25.23
N ASN A 670 7.75 10.97 -25.24
CA ASN A 670 8.09 9.66 -24.68
C ASN A 670 8.71 9.82 -23.27
N THR A 671 9.04 8.72 -22.60
CA THR A 671 9.59 8.74 -21.24
C THR A 671 10.91 9.51 -21.17
N VAL A 672 11.86 9.27 -22.08
CA VAL A 672 13.17 9.92 -22.04
C VAL A 672 13.04 11.44 -22.23
N ALA A 673 12.23 11.88 -23.19
CA ALA A 673 11.95 13.30 -23.41
C ALA A 673 11.27 13.95 -22.20
N MET A 674 10.30 13.27 -21.57
CA MET A 674 9.65 13.74 -20.34
C MET A 674 10.68 13.94 -19.22
N LEU A 675 11.55 12.96 -18.97
CA LEU A 675 12.56 13.02 -17.91
C LEU A 675 13.60 14.12 -18.15
N LYS A 676 14.05 14.29 -19.40
CA LYS A 676 14.95 15.40 -19.78
C LYS A 676 14.30 16.75 -19.54
N MET A 677 13.04 16.93 -19.94
CA MET A 677 12.29 18.16 -19.70
C MET A 677 12.05 18.40 -18.21
N ALA A 678 11.69 17.38 -17.44
CA ALA A 678 11.48 17.49 -16.00
C ALA A 678 12.77 17.90 -15.26
N SER A 679 13.92 17.34 -15.65
CA SER A 679 15.22 17.71 -15.08
C SER A 679 15.60 19.16 -15.43
N THR A 680 15.51 19.55 -16.71
CA THR A 680 15.95 20.86 -17.19
C THR A 680 15.00 22.01 -16.85
N ARG A 681 13.68 21.80 -16.96
CA ARG A 681 12.66 22.84 -16.77
C ARG A 681 12.13 22.90 -15.34
N LEU A 682 12.07 21.77 -14.63
CA LEU A 682 11.43 21.68 -13.32
C LEU A 682 12.41 21.42 -12.17
N GLY A 683 13.65 21.03 -12.48
CA GLY A 683 14.65 20.64 -11.48
C GLY A 683 14.34 19.31 -10.79
N LEU A 684 13.49 18.47 -11.39
CA LEU A 684 13.10 17.16 -10.84
C LEU A 684 14.10 16.08 -11.27
N GLY A 685 14.50 15.21 -10.34
CA GLY A 685 15.34 14.06 -10.68
C GLY A 685 14.58 13.02 -11.49
N PRO A 686 15.25 12.21 -12.34
CA PRO A 686 14.58 11.22 -13.18
C PRO A 686 13.66 10.27 -12.40
N GLN A 687 14.13 9.71 -11.28
CA GLN A 687 13.31 8.81 -10.45
C GLN A 687 12.10 9.53 -9.83
N GLN A 688 12.30 10.77 -9.36
CA GLN A 688 11.22 11.59 -8.81
C GLN A 688 10.16 11.90 -9.87
N ALA A 689 10.59 12.30 -11.07
CA ALA A 689 9.71 12.59 -12.19
C ALA A 689 8.92 11.34 -12.62
N MET A 690 9.56 10.16 -12.69
CA MET A 690 8.86 8.90 -12.96
C MET A 690 7.79 8.58 -11.92
N HIS A 691 8.10 8.68 -10.62
CA HIS A 691 7.10 8.43 -9.57
C HIS A 691 5.92 9.40 -9.63
N MET A 692 6.18 10.67 -9.94
CA MET A 692 5.11 11.67 -10.11
C MET A 692 4.25 11.37 -11.34
N ALA A 693 4.87 10.98 -12.46
CA ALA A 693 4.16 10.60 -13.68
C ALA A 693 3.31 9.33 -13.48
N GLU A 694 3.85 8.32 -12.79
CA GLU A 694 3.10 7.10 -12.42
C GLU A 694 1.90 7.42 -11.54
N ARG A 695 2.06 8.31 -10.55
CA ARG A 695 0.92 8.76 -9.74
C ARG A 695 -0.15 9.45 -10.59
N LEU A 696 0.25 10.34 -11.51
CA LEU A 696 -0.69 11.01 -12.41
C LEU A 696 -1.41 10.02 -13.33
N TYR A 697 -0.74 8.96 -13.77
CA TYR A 697 -1.37 7.85 -14.50
C TYR A 697 -2.37 7.08 -13.63
N LEU A 698 -1.96 6.69 -12.41
CA LEU A 698 -2.82 5.96 -11.46
C LEU A 698 -4.07 6.76 -11.07
N ASP A 699 -3.96 8.08 -10.99
CA ASP A 699 -5.08 8.99 -10.74
C ASP A 699 -5.89 9.31 -12.03
N GLY A 700 -5.54 8.71 -13.18
CA GLY A 700 -6.27 8.83 -14.44
C GLY A 700 -6.15 10.20 -15.12
N TYR A 701 -5.02 10.90 -14.95
CA TYR A 701 -4.74 12.18 -15.62
C TYR A 701 -3.92 12.03 -16.90
N LEU A 702 -3.07 11.00 -16.98
CA LEU A 702 -2.17 10.75 -18.11
C LEU A 702 -2.38 9.35 -18.70
N THR A 703 -1.94 9.17 -19.94
CA THR A 703 -1.58 7.84 -20.45
C THR A 703 -0.36 7.28 -19.72
N TYR A 704 -0.09 5.99 -19.92
CA TYR A 704 1.01 5.30 -19.24
C TYR A 704 2.36 5.99 -19.48
N PRO A 705 3.14 6.31 -18.42
CA PRO A 705 4.31 7.18 -18.54
C PRO A 705 5.61 6.44 -18.88
N ARG A 706 5.56 5.11 -19.06
CA ARG A 706 6.68 4.27 -19.48
C ARG A 706 6.44 3.83 -20.93
N THR A 707 6.92 4.64 -21.85
CA THR A 707 6.81 4.43 -23.28
C THR A 707 8.01 4.99 -24.02
N GLU A 708 8.51 4.24 -24.99
CA GLU A 708 9.55 4.68 -25.92
C GLU A 708 8.94 5.34 -27.18
N THR A 709 7.67 5.07 -27.45
CA THR A 709 6.91 5.60 -28.59
C THR A 709 6.79 7.13 -28.53
N ASN A 710 7.16 7.79 -29.63
CA ASN A 710 7.08 9.25 -29.79
C ASN A 710 6.24 9.67 -31.01
N THR A 711 5.32 8.80 -31.43
CA THR A 711 4.31 9.06 -32.47
C THR A 711 2.92 8.61 -32.01
N TYR A 712 1.87 9.35 -32.37
CA TYR A 712 0.50 8.94 -32.06
C TYR A 712 0.04 7.83 -33.01
N PRO A 713 -0.61 6.76 -32.52
CA PRO A 713 -1.16 5.74 -33.40
C PRO A 713 -2.34 6.29 -34.20
N LYS A 714 -2.59 5.73 -35.40
CA LYS A 714 -3.59 6.27 -36.34
C LYS A 714 -5.02 6.32 -35.77
N ASN A 715 -5.33 5.44 -34.82
CA ASN A 715 -6.62 5.34 -34.14
C ASN A 715 -6.68 6.13 -32.81
N PHE A 716 -5.67 6.92 -32.47
CA PHE A 716 -5.67 7.74 -31.27
C PHE A 716 -6.63 8.94 -31.41
N ASP A 717 -7.56 9.10 -30.47
CA ASP A 717 -8.50 10.22 -30.46
C ASP A 717 -7.86 11.51 -29.92
N LEU A 718 -7.03 12.14 -30.77
CA LEU A 718 -6.39 13.42 -30.46
C LEU A 718 -7.40 14.53 -30.15
N GLN A 719 -8.54 14.55 -30.85
CA GLN A 719 -9.58 15.55 -30.61
C GLN A 719 -10.22 15.35 -29.23
N GLY A 720 -10.51 14.11 -28.85
CA GLY A 720 -10.99 13.77 -27.51
C GLY A 720 -10.03 14.22 -26.41
N ALA A 721 -8.73 13.97 -26.58
CA ALA A 721 -7.70 14.40 -25.63
C ALA A 721 -7.60 15.93 -25.49
N VAL A 722 -7.66 16.69 -26.60
CA VAL A 722 -7.72 18.17 -26.55
C VAL A 722 -9.02 18.66 -25.90
N ARG A 723 -10.15 18.02 -26.23
CA ARG A 723 -11.47 18.36 -25.68
C ARG A 723 -11.52 18.13 -24.17
N ALA A 724 -10.88 17.07 -23.67
CA ALA A 724 -10.73 16.78 -22.24
C ALA A 724 -9.98 17.89 -21.46
N GLN A 725 -9.17 18.71 -22.13
CA GLN A 725 -8.43 19.83 -21.55
C GLN A 725 -9.17 21.18 -21.63
N SER A 726 -10.31 21.25 -22.33
CA SER A 726 -11.00 22.52 -22.62
C SER A 726 -11.62 23.17 -21.38
N GLY A 727 -11.82 22.42 -20.29
CA GLY A 727 -12.32 22.95 -19.02
C GLY A 727 -11.26 23.63 -18.14
N HIS A 728 -9.98 23.63 -18.53
CA HIS A 728 -8.92 24.22 -17.73
C HIS A 728 -8.89 25.76 -17.87
N HIS A 729 -8.81 26.48 -16.76
CA HIS A 729 -8.89 27.96 -16.76
C HIS A 729 -7.79 28.67 -17.57
N THR A 730 -6.58 28.08 -17.65
CA THR A 730 -5.42 28.74 -18.30
C THR A 730 -5.34 28.48 -19.81
N TRP A 731 -5.62 27.24 -20.24
CA TRP A 731 -5.46 26.84 -21.65
C TRP A 731 -6.75 26.33 -22.29
N GLY A 732 -7.87 26.31 -21.56
CA GLY A 732 -9.18 25.98 -22.11
C GLY A 732 -9.55 26.82 -23.34
N PRO A 733 -9.37 28.16 -23.32
CA PRO A 733 -9.59 29.00 -24.50
C PRO A 733 -8.70 28.60 -25.69
N TYR A 734 -7.45 28.23 -25.44
CA TYR A 734 -6.53 27.76 -26.48
C TYR A 734 -7.00 26.42 -27.09
N CYS A 735 -7.47 25.48 -26.27
CA CYS A 735 -8.03 24.22 -26.74
C CYS A 735 -9.26 24.42 -27.62
N GLN A 736 -10.16 25.35 -27.24
CA GLN A 736 -11.35 25.67 -28.03
C GLN A 736 -11.00 26.27 -29.39
N ASP A 737 -10.05 27.21 -29.42
CA ASP A 737 -9.54 27.79 -30.67
C ASP A 737 -8.91 26.71 -31.57
N LEU A 738 -8.08 25.84 -30.99
CA LEU A 738 -7.42 24.75 -31.71
C LEU A 738 -8.42 23.73 -32.30
N LEU A 739 -9.48 23.38 -31.55
CA LEU A 739 -10.55 22.52 -32.04
C LEU A 739 -11.35 23.18 -33.16
N SER A 740 -11.53 24.50 -33.12
CA SER A 740 -12.28 25.25 -34.15
C SER A 740 -11.52 25.37 -35.48
N LYS A 741 -10.20 25.59 -35.41
CA LYS A 741 -9.32 25.70 -36.59
C LYS A 741 -8.94 24.33 -37.18
N GLY A 742 -9.07 23.28 -36.38
CA GLY A 742 -8.59 21.93 -36.69
C GLY A 742 -7.18 21.69 -36.18
N LEU A 743 -6.93 20.46 -35.71
CA LEU A 743 -5.63 20.05 -35.18
C LEU A 743 -4.61 19.94 -36.32
N ALA A 744 -3.37 20.39 -36.07
CA ALA A 744 -2.27 20.09 -36.97
C ALA A 744 -1.91 18.60 -36.90
N LYS A 745 -1.47 18.01 -38.02
CA LYS A 745 -0.91 16.65 -38.02
C LYS A 745 0.28 16.62 -37.06
N ALA A 746 0.31 15.73 -36.09
CA ALA A 746 1.49 15.58 -35.22
C ALA A 746 2.75 15.24 -36.04
N ARG A 747 3.94 15.62 -35.55
CA ARG A 747 5.20 15.24 -36.20
C ARG A 747 5.37 13.72 -36.19
N GLU A 748 5.93 13.19 -37.27
CA GLU A 748 6.26 11.77 -37.37
C GLU A 748 7.40 11.42 -36.39
N GLY A 749 7.29 10.22 -35.85
CA GLY A 749 8.20 9.62 -34.88
C GLY A 749 8.30 8.11 -35.11
N VAL A 750 8.73 7.39 -34.08
CA VAL A 750 8.88 5.94 -34.04
C VAL A 750 7.81 5.37 -33.13
N ASP A 751 7.10 4.36 -33.63
CA ASP A 751 6.17 3.53 -32.89
C ASP A 751 6.91 2.25 -32.46
N MET A 752 7.03 2.05 -31.15
CA MET A 752 7.70 0.89 -30.57
C MET A 752 6.71 -0.23 -30.24
N GLY A 753 5.42 -0.03 -30.51
CA GLY A 753 4.37 -1.02 -30.27
C GLY A 753 4.08 -1.28 -28.80
N ASP A 754 4.49 -0.37 -27.91
CA ASP A 754 4.26 -0.42 -26.47
C ASP A 754 2.97 0.33 -26.09
N HIS A 755 3.07 1.65 -25.95
CA HIS A 755 2.00 2.54 -25.52
C HIS A 755 1.97 3.80 -26.39
N PRO A 756 0.83 4.50 -26.49
CA PRO A 756 0.81 5.83 -27.08
C PRO A 756 1.70 6.80 -26.29
N PRO A 757 2.13 7.91 -26.91
CA PRO A 757 2.90 8.95 -26.24
C PRO A 757 2.23 9.46 -24.96
N ILE A 758 3.01 9.94 -24.01
CA ILE A 758 2.56 10.46 -22.72
C ILE A 758 1.67 11.69 -22.95
N THR A 759 0.37 11.52 -22.68
CA THR A 759 -0.69 12.45 -23.11
C THR A 759 -1.68 12.69 -21.97
N PRO A 760 -2.12 13.95 -21.74
CA PRO A 760 -3.13 14.23 -20.73
C PRO A 760 -4.53 13.80 -21.21
N VAL A 761 -5.20 12.97 -20.40
CA VAL A 761 -6.53 12.42 -20.72
C VAL A 761 -7.66 13.05 -19.91
N ARG A 762 -7.33 13.86 -18.90
CA ARG A 762 -8.30 14.56 -18.03
C ARG A 762 -7.73 15.87 -17.53
N ALA A 763 -8.53 16.95 -17.54
CA ALA A 763 -8.13 18.24 -16.97
C ALA A 763 -7.96 18.17 -15.44
N ALA A 764 -6.98 18.92 -14.91
CA ALA A 764 -6.69 19.01 -13.48
C ALA A 764 -6.27 20.44 -13.10
N SER A 765 -6.61 20.89 -11.89
CA SER A 765 -6.13 22.15 -11.32
C SER A 765 -4.91 21.95 -10.40
N GLU A 766 -4.20 23.04 -10.13
CA GLU A 766 -3.07 23.04 -9.18
C GLU A 766 -3.48 22.61 -7.78
N SER A 767 -4.67 23.02 -7.32
CA SER A 767 -5.22 22.61 -6.03
C SER A 767 -5.47 21.10 -5.90
N GLN A 768 -5.77 20.42 -7.01
CA GLN A 768 -6.02 18.97 -7.01
C GLN A 768 -4.73 18.16 -6.99
N LEU A 769 -3.67 18.65 -7.64
CA LEU A 769 -2.44 17.89 -7.87
C LEU A 769 -1.27 18.29 -6.95
N GLY A 770 -1.30 19.48 -6.34
CA GLY A 770 -0.20 20.00 -5.54
C GLY A 770 1.11 20.02 -6.33
N ASP A 771 2.19 19.48 -5.75
CA ASP A 771 3.51 19.44 -6.39
C ASP A 771 3.52 18.73 -7.76
N ALA A 772 2.63 17.75 -7.98
CA ALA A 772 2.51 17.04 -9.25
C ALA A 772 1.97 17.90 -10.40
N TYR A 773 1.34 19.04 -10.08
CA TYR A 773 0.78 19.96 -11.07
C TYR A 773 1.86 20.48 -12.03
N ARG A 774 3.06 20.79 -11.55
CA ARG A 774 4.15 21.32 -12.38
C ARG A 774 4.55 20.35 -13.50
N LEU A 775 4.59 19.05 -13.20
CA LEU A 775 4.87 18.00 -14.18
C LEU A 775 3.67 17.81 -15.13
N TYR A 776 2.46 17.72 -14.58
CA TYR A 776 1.21 17.61 -15.36
C TYR A 776 1.05 18.76 -16.36
N GLU A 777 1.29 20.00 -15.93
CA GLU A 777 1.21 21.17 -16.79
C GLU A 777 2.26 21.15 -17.90
N MET A 778 3.50 20.79 -17.58
CA MET A 778 4.56 20.65 -18.58
C MET A 778 4.15 19.64 -19.67
N ILE A 779 3.65 18.47 -19.25
CA ILE A 779 3.17 17.42 -20.16
C ILE A 779 1.98 17.92 -20.99
N THR A 780 1.04 18.63 -20.35
CA THR A 780 -0.17 19.13 -21.03
C THR A 780 0.14 20.19 -22.07
N ARG A 781 0.98 21.18 -21.74
CA ARG A 781 1.42 22.20 -22.70
C ARG A 781 2.25 21.60 -23.83
N HIS A 782 3.07 20.59 -23.53
CA HIS A 782 3.82 19.86 -24.57
C HIS A 782 2.88 19.12 -25.52
N PHE A 783 1.90 18.37 -25.00
CA PHE A 783 0.88 17.72 -25.81
C PHE A 783 0.16 18.71 -26.73
N LEU A 784 -0.39 19.80 -26.17
CA LEU A 784 -1.07 20.84 -26.96
C LEU A 784 -0.16 21.42 -28.03
N ALA A 785 1.13 21.61 -27.74
CA ALA A 785 2.10 22.06 -28.72
C ALA A 785 2.30 21.07 -29.89
N THR A 786 2.27 19.76 -29.63
CA THR A 786 2.46 18.74 -30.69
C THR A 786 1.34 18.71 -31.74
N VAL A 787 0.14 19.13 -31.36
CA VAL A 787 -1.06 19.19 -32.21
C VAL A 787 -1.38 20.61 -32.70
N SER A 788 -0.51 21.57 -32.41
CA SER A 788 -0.60 22.96 -32.87
C SER A 788 0.22 23.20 -34.14
N SER A 789 0.02 24.34 -34.81
CA SER A 789 0.83 24.72 -35.98
C SER A 789 2.28 25.04 -35.59
N ASP A 790 3.18 24.96 -36.57
CA ASP A 790 4.55 25.44 -36.42
C ASP A 790 4.57 26.95 -36.18
N CYS A 791 5.55 27.45 -35.44
CA CYS A 791 5.76 28.88 -35.28
C CYS A 791 6.47 29.44 -36.53
N LYS A 792 5.88 30.44 -37.17
CA LYS A 792 6.41 31.09 -38.38
C LYS A 792 6.96 32.46 -38.05
N PHE A 793 8.14 32.77 -38.58
CA PHE A 793 8.80 34.05 -38.34
C PHE A 793 9.60 34.51 -39.55
N LEU A 794 9.72 35.82 -39.71
CA LEU A 794 10.60 36.44 -40.67
C LEU A 794 11.98 36.63 -40.02
N ARG A 795 13.01 35.97 -40.55
CA ARG A 795 14.41 36.23 -40.18
C ARG A 795 14.99 37.24 -41.16
N THR A 796 15.48 38.36 -40.64
CA THR A 796 16.20 39.39 -41.40
C THR A 796 17.67 39.32 -41.04
N ARG A 797 18.55 39.01 -41.99
CA ARG A 797 20.01 39.09 -41.80
C ARG A 797 20.58 40.20 -42.66
N VAL A 798 21.29 41.12 -42.01
CA VAL A 798 21.99 42.24 -42.63
C VAL A 798 23.47 41.91 -42.60
N ASN A 799 24.10 41.83 -43.77
CA ASN A 799 25.54 41.66 -43.89
C ASN A 799 26.19 43.03 -44.13
N LEU A 800 27.28 43.29 -43.42
CA LEU A 800 28.02 44.54 -43.44
C LEU A 800 29.48 44.25 -43.74
N ASP A 801 30.08 45.10 -44.56
CA ASP A 801 31.53 45.14 -44.80
C ASP A 801 32.14 46.29 -44.00
N ILE A 802 33.21 46.00 -43.28
CA ILE A 802 34.07 47.00 -42.65
C ILE A 802 35.46 46.80 -43.21
N ASN A 803 35.82 47.61 -44.21
CA ASN A 803 37.12 47.59 -44.89
C ASN A 803 37.57 46.18 -45.37
N GLY A 804 36.65 45.44 -46.00
CA GLY A 804 36.91 44.10 -46.54
C GLY A 804 36.63 42.95 -45.58
N GLU A 805 36.31 43.22 -44.30
CA GLU A 805 35.90 42.20 -43.33
C GLU A 805 34.38 42.13 -43.16
N GLY A 806 33.86 40.91 -43.17
CA GLY A 806 32.42 40.61 -43.10
C GLY A 806 31.88 40.52 -41.68
N PHE A 807 30.77 41.21 -41.45
CA PHE A 807 29.99 41.19 -40.22
C PHE A 807 28.52 40.98 -40.52
N SER A 808 27.77 40.46 -39.56
CA SER A 808 26.34 40.28 -39.71
C SER A 808 25.54 40.63 -38.46
N LEU A 809 24.31 41.11 -38.69
CA LEU A 809 23.30 41.37 -37.68
C LEU A 809 22.03 40.61 -38.07
N THR A 810 21.45 39.88 -37.11
CA THR A 810 20.22 39.11 -37.35
C THR A 810 19.07 39.62 -36.48
N GLY A 811 17.97 39.97 -37.13
CA GLY A 811 16.69 40.27 -36.51
C GLY A 811 15.66 39.19 -36.81
N ARG A 812 14.60 39.17 -36.00
CA ARG A 812 13.52 38.19 -36.09
C ARG A 812 12.19 38.85 -35.77
N LYS A 813 11.16 38.57 -36.57
CA LYS A 813 9.78 39.00 -36.33
C LYS A 813 8.82 37.82 -36.43
N VAL A 814 8.08 37.52 -35.37
CA VAL A 814 7.07 36.46 -35.34
C VAL A 814 5.90 36.85 -36.23
N ILE A 815 5.49 35.95 -37.13
CA ILE A 815 4.35 36.11 -38.04
C ILE A 815 3.14 35.37 -37.47
N ASP A 816 3.36 34.12 -37.09
CA ASP A 816 2.37 33.25 -36.44
C ASP A 816 3.06 32.53 -35.28
N PRO A 817 2.65 32.76 -34.02
CA PRO A 817 3.28 32.10 -32.88
C PRO A 817 3.07 30.59 -32.85
N GLY A 818 2.06 30.04 -33.53
CA GLY A 818 1.76 28.60 -33.54
C GLY A 818 1.79 27.98 -32.14
N PHE A 819 2.53 26.88 -31.98
CA PHE A 819 2.68 26.18 -30.70
C PHE A 819 3.38 26.99 -29.60
N THR A 820 4.13 28.05 -29.93
CA THR A 820 4.84 28.85 -28.92
C THR A 820 3.88 29.67 -28.05
N ALA A 821 2.66 29.93 -28.53
CA ALA A 821 1.61 30.62 -27.78
C ALA A 821 1.14 29.85 -26.53
N ILE A 822 1.31 28.52 -26.47
CA ILE A 822 0.93 27.71 -25.30
C ILE A 822 2.09 27.46 -24.34
N GLN A 823 3.33 27.81 -24.69
CA GLN A 823 4.49 27.64 -23.82
C GLN A 823 4.54 28.76 -22.75
N ARG A 824 5.15 28.47 -21.59
CA ARG A 824 5.30 29.47 -20.51
C ARG A 824 6.38 30.49 -20.79
N SER A 825 7.45 30.07 -21.46
CA SER A 825 8.59 30.88 -21.85
C SER A 825 8.29 31.59 -23.17
N GLY A 826 8.68 32.86 -23.30
CA GLY A 826 8.80 33.57 -24.57
C GLY A 826 9.93 32.98 -25.43
N GLU A 827 9.86 31.67 -25.74
CA GLU A 827 10.87 30.94 -26.53
C GLU A 827 11.10 31.61 -27.89
N MET A 828 10.10 32.36 -28.36
CA MET A 828 10.10 33.13 -29.59
C MET A 828 9.60 34.56 -29.35
N GLU A 829 10.53 35.45 -29.04
CA GLU A 829 10.31 36.91 -29.03
C GLU A 829 10.92 37.59 -30.27
N ASP A 830 10.34 38.73 -30.62
CA ASP A 830 10.85 39.59 -31.69
C ASP A 830 12.23 40.14 -31.32
N VAL A 831 13.20 39.94 -32.20
CA VAL A 831 14.50 40.61 -32.14
C VAL A 831 14.43 41.78 -33.09
N VAL A 832 14.07 42.93 -32.54
CA VAL A 832 13.84 44.16 -33.32
C VAL A 832 15.17 44.77 -33.74
N ILE A 833 15.43 44.81 -35.04
CA ILE A 833 16.53 45.55 -35.66
C ILE A 833 15.98 46.71 -36.49
N PRO A 834 16.69 47.85 -36.63
CA PRO A 834 16.28 48.93 -37.53
C PRO A 834 16.26 48.49 -39.00
N ASP A 835 15.51 49.20 -39.85
CA ASP A 835 15.50 48.95 -41.29
C ASP A 835 16.80 49.43 -41.94
N PHE A 836 17.40 48.60 -42.81
CA PHE A 836 18.61 48.93 -43.58
C PHE A 836 18.33 49.01 -45.07
N SER A 837 19.17 49.73 -45.80
CA SER A 837 19.18 49.75 -47.27
C SER A 837 20.49 49.20 -47.80
N ARG A 838 20.45 48.45 -48.90
CA ARG A 838 21.68 47.96 -49.55
C ARG A 838 22.51 49.14 -50.04
N GLY A 839 23.82 49.12 -49.78
CA GLY A 839 24.75 50.21 -50.06
C GLY A 839 24.73 51.34 -49.03
N GLU A 840 23.90 51.25 -47.97
CA GLU A 840 23.89 52.22 -46.87
C GLU A 840 25.20 52.17 -46.09
N ALA A 841 25.76 53.34 -45.77
CA ALA A 841 26.93 53.48 -44.93
C ALA A 841 26.51 53.88 -43.50
N VAL A 842 26.82 53.04 -42.52
CA VAL A 842 26.39 53.17 -41.12
C VAL A 842 27.59 53.45 -40.23
N GLU A 843 27.45 54.32 -39.23
CA GLU A 843 28.54 54.72 -38.35
C GLU A 843 29.02 53.55 -37.47
N VAL A 844 30.32 53.26 -37.50
CA VAL A 844 30.99 52.35 -36.56
C VAL A 844 31.34 53.15 -35.30
N LYS A 845 30.81 52.73 -34.15
CA LYS A 845 31.08 53.40 -32.86
C LYS A 845 32.26 52.81 -32.12
N LYS A 846 32.39 51.50 -32.18
CA LYS A 846 33.41 50.78 -31.43
C LYS A 846 33.83 49.56 -32.21
N VAL A 847 35.13 49.35 -32.30
CA VAL A 847 35.71 48.05 -32.61
C VAL A 847 36.62 47.69 -31.45
N SER A 848 36.52 46.47 -30.97
CA SER A 848 37.42 45.94 -29.96
C SER A 848 37.75 44.48 -30.25
N MET A 849 38.90 44.03 -29.77
CA MET A 849 39.26 42.63 -29.83
C MET A 849 38.91 41.96 -28.50
N GLY A 850 38.05 40.95 -28.56
CA GLY A 850 37.79 40.05 -27.45
C GLY A 850 38.96 39.09 -27.28
N SER A 851 39.42 38.90 -26.04
CA SER A 851 40.42 37.88 -25.69
C SER A 851 39.79 36.89 -24.73
N HIS A 852 39.68 35.66 -25.19
CA HIS A 852 38.94 34.60 -24.50
C HIS A 852 39.81 33.35 -24.37
N LYS A 853 39.35 32.43 -23.52
CA LYS A 853 39.90 31.08 -23.42
C LYS A 853 38.78 30.07 -23.60
N THR A 854 39.07 28.99 -24.32
CA THR A 854 38.18 27.84 -24.37
C THR A 854 37.99 27.28 -22.96
N ARG A 855 36.81 26.74 -22.67
CA ARG A 855 36.46 26.19 -21.35
C ARG A 855 36.23 24.68 -21.49
N PRO A 856 36.59 23.88 -20.47
CA PRO A 856 36.27 22.47 -20.48
C PRO A 856 34.75 22.27 -20.55
N PRO A 857 34.27 21.13 -21.08
CA PRO A 857 32.86 20.81 -21.03
C PRO A 857 32.38 20.74 -19.57
N PRO A 858 31.12 21.06 -19.29
CA PRO A 858 30.58 20.88 -17.94
C PRO A 858 30.47 19.39 -17.58
N TYR A 859 30.47 19.06 -16.27
CA TYR A 859 29.99 17.75 -15.81
C TYR A 859 28.60 17.45 -16.37
N LEU A 860 28.30 16.17 -16.61
CA LEU A 860 27.01 15.75 -17.14
C LEU A 860 25.89 16.14 -16.19
N SER A 861 24.87 16.81 -16.70
CA SER A 861 23.56 16.83 -16.02
C SER A 861 22.88 15.47 -16.14
N GLU A 862 21.86 15.21 -15.34
CA GLU A 862 21.02 14.02 -15.51
C GLU A 862 20.37 13.97 -16.91
N SER A 863 20.03 15.11 -17.51
CA SER A 863 19.50 15.20 -18.88
C SER A 863 20.54 14.80 -19.94
N ASP A 864 21.81 15.22 -19.75
CA ASP A 864 22.91 14.82 -20.63
C ASP A 864 23.16 13.31 -20.50
N LEU A 865 23.12 12.77 -19.28
CA LEU A 865 23.31 11.34 -19.03
C LEU A 865 22.18 10.51 -19.65
N LEU A 866 20.91 10.91 -19.49
CA LEU A 866 19.77 10.30 -20.17
C LEU A 866 19.99 10.26 -21.69
N SER A 867 20.47 11.35 -22.27
CA SER A 867 20.75 11.44 -23.71
C SER A 867 21.87 10.50 -24.15
N LEU A 868 22.89 10.30 -23.32
CA LEU A 868 23.98 9.35 -23.59
C LEU A 868 23.50 7.89 -23.46
N MET A 869 22.69 7.57 -22.45
CA MET A 869 22.11 6.24 -22.26
C MET A 869 21.21 5.85 -23.43
N GLU A 870 20.31 6.76 -23.85
CA GLU A 870 19.44 6.58 -25.03
C GLU A 870 20.28 6.40 -26.31
N LYS A 871 21.26 7.27 -26.56
CA LYS A 871 22.15 7.19 -27.73
C LYS A 871 22.90 5.85 -27.82
N HIS A 872 23.26 5.27 -26.68
CA HIS A 872 24.02 4.04 -26.61
C HIS A 872 23.16 2.79 -26.39
N GLY A 873 21.84 2.93 -26.28
CA GLY A 873 20.90 1.81 -26.14
C GLY A 873 21.06 1.02 -24.84
N ILE A 874 21.29 1.71 -23.72
CA ILE A 874 21.31 1.09 -22.38
C ILE A 874 20.25 1.72 -21.48
N GLY A 875 19.70 0.93 -20.56
CA GLY A 875 18.60 1.36 -19.71
C GLY A 875 17.27 1.49 -20.46
N THR A 876 17.05 0.70 -21.52
CA THR A 876 15.77 0.59 -22.24
C THR A 876 14.63 0.14 -21.32
N ASP A 877 13.39 0.19 -21.82
CA ASP A 877 12.20 -0.23 -21.06
C ASP A 877 11.99 0.63 -19.80
N ALA A 878 12.16 1.95 -19.96
CA ALA A 878 12.05 2.97 -18.90
C ALA A 878 12.94 2.77 -17.65
N SER A 879 14.01 1.97 -17.75
CA SER A 879 14.89 1.64 -16.61
C SER A 879 16.01 2.67 -16.34
N MET A 880 16.25 3.64 -17.24
CA MET A 880 17.31 4.66 -17.09
C MET A 880 17.23 5.41 -15.76
N ALA A 881 16.03 5.80 -15.32
CA ALA A 881 15.83 6.55 -14.07
C ALA A 881 16.36 5.78 -12.86
N THR A 882 16.12 4.46 -12.82
CA THR A 882 16.61 3.57 -11.77
C THR A 882 18.13 3.44 -11.77
N HIS A 883 18.74 3.27 -12.94
CA HIS A 883 20.21 3.15 -13.02
C HIS A 883 20.94 4.45 -12.65
N ILE A 884 20.40 5.61 -13.02
CA ILE A 884 20.91 6.91 -12.58
C ILE A 884 20.75 7.05 -11.06
N ASN A 885 19.59 6.69 -10.51
CA ASN A 885 19.37 6.72 -9.06
C ASN A 885 20.35 5.79 -8.31
N ASN A 886 20.61 4.59 -8.82
CA ASN A 886 21.51 3.63 -8.21
C ASN A 886 22.94 4.17 -8.07
N ILE A 887 23.51 4.83 -9.09
CA ILE A 887 24.86 5.40 -8.98
C ILE A 887 24.92 6.58 -7.99
N CYS A 888 23.80 7.29 -7.80
CA CYS A 888 23.67 8.33 -6.77
C CYS A 888 23.58 7.74 -5.36
N GLU A 889 22.71 6.75 -5.14
CA GLU A 889 22.50 6.10 -3.83
C GLU A 889 23.76 5.37 -3.34
N ARG A 890 24.52 4.77 -4.28
CA ARG A 890 25.81 4.12 -3.98
C ARG A 890 26.96 5.12 -3.77
N ASN A 891 26.69 6.42 -3.86
CA ASN A 891 27.68 7.49 -3.69
C ASN A 891 28.87 7.37 -4.67
N TYR A 892 28.61 6.89 -5.89
CA TYR A 892 29.59 6.91 -6.98
C TYR A 892 29.63 8.26 -7.67
N VAL A 893 28.53 8.99 -7.62
CA VAL A 893 28.42 10.38 -8.06
C VAL A 893 27.74 11.21 -6.97
N LYS A 894 28.08 12.50 -6.90
CA LYS A 894 27.37 13.50 -6.10
C LYS A 894 26.61 14.44 -7.01
N LEU A 895 25.40 14.82 -6.58
CA LEU A 895 24.60 15.82 -7.27
C LEU A 895 25.06 17.22 -6.85
N ALA A 896 25.47 18.03 -7.81
CA ALA A 896 25.87 19.43 -7.63
C ALA A 896 24.80 20.39 -8.18
N GLU A 897 25.08 21.69 -8.12
CA GLU A 897 24.21 22.74 -8.68
C GLU A 897 23.89 22.48 -10.16
N GLY A 898 22.65 22.79 -10.57
CA GLY A 898 22.16 22.47 -11.91
C GLY A 898 21.99 20.97 -12.18
N ARG A 899 21.85 20.15 -11.12
CA ARG A 899 21.66 18.68 -11.19
C ARG A 899 22.78 17.96 -11.97
N ARG A 900 24.02 18.40 -11.74
CA ARG A 900 25.22 17.83 -12.37
C ARG A 900 25.78 16.69 -11.54
N LEU A 901 26.21 15.62 -12.21
CA LEU A 901 26.71 14.40 -11.61
C LEU A 901 28.24 14.43 -11.57
N ILE A 902 28.81 14.68 -10.39
CA ILE A 902 30.25 14.73 -10.18
C ILE A 902 30.71 13.37 -9.64
N PRO A 903 31.56 12.62 -10.37
CA PRO A 903 32.12 11.37 -9.86
C PRO A 903 32.87 11.54 -8.54
N THR A 904 32.65 10.62 -7.60
CA THR A 904 33.43 10.55 -6.36
C THR A 904 34.75 9.82 -6.60
N GLN A 905 35.69 9.92 -5.66
CA GLN A 905 36.94 9.16 -5.72
C GLN A 905 36.69 7.65 -5.89
N LEU A 906 35.68 7.10 -5.22
CA LEU A 906 35.27 5.70 -5.39
C LEU A 906 34.71 5.43 -6.79
N GLY A 907 33.83 6.30 -7.30
CA GLY A 907 33.27 6.13 -8.64
C GLY A 907 34.35 6.12 -9.73
N ILE A 908 35.32 7.04 -9.62
CA ILE A 908 36.48 7.12 -10.53
C ILE A 908 37.34 5.86 -10.40
N ALA A 909 37.73 5.48 -9.17
CA ALA A 909 38.57 4.32 -8.92
C ALA A 909 37.97 3.02 -9.45
N LEU A 910 36.65 2.81 -9.29
CA LEU A 910 35.97 1.63 -9.80
C LEU A 910 36.00 1.57 -11.32
N VAL A 911 35.62 2.66 -12.00
CA VAL A 911 35.60 2.69 -13.47
C VAL A 911 37.01 2.50 -14.04
N HIS A 912 37.99 3.29 -13.57
CA HIS A 912 39.37 3.17 -14.04
C HIS A 912 39.95 1.79 -13.72
N GLY A 913 39.66 1.24 -12.54
CA GLY A 913 40.07 -0.10 -12.13
C GLY A 913 39.55 -1.19 -13.08
N TYR A 914 38.25 -1.19 -13.40
CA TYR A 914 37.71 -2.11 -14.40
C TYR A 914 38.34 -1.88 -15.78
N GLN A 915 38.53 -0.62 -16.21
CA GLN A 915 39.14 -0.31 -17.51
C GLN A 915 40.57 -0.82 -17.67
N MET A 916 41.36 -0.77 -16.59
CA MET A 916 42.72 -1.30 -16.57
C MET A 916 42.76 -2.81 -16.79
N VAL A 917 41.73 -3.53 -16.35
CA VAL A 917 41.64 -4.98 -16.50
C VAL A 917 40.93 -5.34 -17.81
N ASP A 918 39.65 -4.99 -17.93
CA ASP A 918 38.84 -5.22 -19.13
C ASP A 918 37.89 -4.03 -19.37
N ASN A 919 38.22 -3.21 -20.37
CA ASN A 919 37.44 -2.04 -20.78
C ASN A 919 36.00 -2.41 -21.21
N GLU A 920 35.74 -3.64 -21.65
CA GLU A 920 34.38 -4.09 -22.01
C GLU A 920 33.42 -4.20 -20.80
N LEU A 921 33.95 -4.23 -19.57
CA LEU A 921 33.13 -4.25 -18.35
C LEU A 921 32.46 -2.90 -18.04
N VAL A 922 32.96 -1.80 -18.63
CA VAL A 922 32.45 -0.44 -18.36
C VAL A 922 31.86 0.25 -19.59
N ILE A 923 32.28 -0.09 -20.81
CA ILE A 923 31.71 0.57 -21.99
C ILE A 923 30.28 0.05 -22.22
N PRO A 924 29.36 0.88 -22.71
CA PRO A 924 27.94 0.52 -22.82
C PRO A 924 27.66 -0.58 -23.85
N LYS A 925 28.60 -0.88 -24.76
CA LYS A 925 28.39 -1.79 -25.90
C LYS A 925 27.93 -3.19 -25.49
N VAL A 926 28.51 -3.77 -24.44
CA VAL A 926 28.14 -5.12 -23.98
C VAL A 926 26.71 -5.12 -23.41
N ARG A 927 26.38 -4.12 -22.59
CA ARG A 927 25.03 -3.97 -22.04
C ARG A 927 23.98 -3.73 -23.13
N ALA A 928 24.29 -2.89 -24.11
CA ALA A 928 23.37 -2.63 -25.23
C ALA A 928 23.03 -3.91 -26.01
N ASN A 929 24.03 -4.80 -26.21
CA ASN A 929 23.79 -6.10 -26.82
C ASN A 929 22.93 -7.02 -25.93
N MET A 930 23.12 -7.00 -24.60
CA MET A 930 22.26 -7.75 -23.67
C MET A 930 20.80 -7.27 -23.77
N GLU A 931 20.55 -5.97 -23.75
CA GLU A 931 19.19 -5.40 -23.84
C GLU A 931 18.54 -5.67 -25.20
N LYS A 932 19.33 -5.62 -26.28
CA LYS A 932 18.88 -6.03 -27.62
C LYS A 932 18.48 -7.51 -27.64
N ASN A 933 19.25 -8.40 -27.00
CA ASN A 933 18.90 -9.81 -26.91
C ASN A 933 17.62 -10.04 -26.09
N CYS A 934 17.42 -9.33 -24.98
CA CYS A 934 16.14 -9.35 -24.25
C CYS A 934 14.98 -8.87 -25.13
N THR A 935 15.20 -7.86 -25.97
CA THR A 935 14.17 -7.40 -26.93
C THR A 935 13.87 -8.46 -27.98
N LEU A 936 14.86 -9.20 -28.49
CA LEU A 936 14.62 -10.33 -29.39
C LEU A 936 13.83 -11.45 -28.70
N VAL A 937 14.04 -11.68 -27.40
CA VAL A 937 13.20 -12.60 -26.62
C VAL A 937 11.77 -12.08 -26.54
N ALA A 938 11.57 -10.81 -26.19
CA ALA A 938 10.23 -10.19 -26.10
C ALA A 938 9.44 -10.22 -27.43
N GLU A 939 10.15 -10.19 -28.57
CA GLU A 939 9.58 -10.28 -29.92
C GLU A 939 9.36 -11.73 -30.42
N GLY A 940 9.68 -12.74 -29.61
CA GLY A 940 9.61 -14.15 -30.01
C GLY A 940 10.64 -14.56 -31.08
N LYS A 941 11.72 -13.79 -31.23
CA LYS A 941 12.80 -14.01 -32.21
C LYS A 941 14.02 -14.72 -31.63
N ALA A 942 14.07 -14.91 -30.31
CA ALA A 942 15.13 -15.64 -29.62
C ALA A 942 14.58 -16.34 -28.38
N ASP A 943 15.11 -17.53 -28.07
CA ASP A 943 14.75 -18.26 -26.85
C ASP A 943 15.50 -17.72 -25.62
N ILE A 944 14.83 -17.71 -24.46
CA ILE A 944 15.38 -17.28 -23.18
C ILE A 944 16.67 -18.02 -22.79
N MET A 945 16.66 -19.35 -22.83
CA MET A 945 17.75 -20.18 -22.31
C MET A 945 19.09 -19.93 -23.05
N PRO A 946 19.15 -19.98 -24.40
CA PRO A 946 20.37 -19.65 -25.14
C PRO A 946 20.90 -18.24 -24.87
N VAL A 947 20.02 -17.24 -24.76
CA VAL A 947 20.39 -15.84 -24.49
C VAL A 947 21.05 -15.72 -23.12
N VAL A 948 20.40 -16.24 -22.08
CA VAL A 948 20.93 -16.22 -20.70
C VAL A 948 22.25 -16.98 -20.63
N GLN A 949 22.32 -18.20 -21.17
CA GLN A 949 23.55 -19.00 -21.14
C GLN A 949 24.71 -18.36 -21.89
N HIS A 950 24.46 -17.74 -23.06
CA HIS A 950 25.50 -17.03 -23.81
C HIS A 950 26.07 -15.87 -22.99
N CYS A 951 25.20 -15.06 -22.39
CA CYS A 951 25.62 -13.94 -21.55
C CYS A 951 26.40 -14.42 -20.31
N LEU A 952 25.90 -15.43 -19.61
CA LEU A 952 26.56 -15.96 -18.42
C LEU A 952 27.93 -16.58 -18.74
N ARG A 953 28.10 -17.27 -19.87
CA ARG A 953 29.41 -17.76 -20.32
C ARG A 953 30.39 -16.63 -20.58
N LEU A 954 29.97 -15.63 -21.36
CA LEU A 954 30.80 -14.46 -21.69
C LEU A 954 31.30 -13.78 -20.41
N PHE A 955 30.41 -13.48 -19.47
CA PHE A 955 30.77 -12.79 -18.24
C PHE A 955 31.48 -13.67 -17.23
N ARG A 956 31.27 -14.99 -17.25
CA ARG A 956 32.08 -15.92 -16.44
C ARG A 956 33.54 -15.85 -16.85
N ASP A 957 33.84 -15.85 -18.14
CA ASP A 957 35.21 -15.77 -18.65
C ASP A 957 35.84 -14.40 -18.31
N LYS A 958 35.07 -13.30 -18.48
CA LYS A 958 35.49 -11.97 -18.05
C LYS A 958 35.72 -11.88 -16.54
N PHE A 959 34.88 -12.54 -15.73
CA PHE A 959 35.03 -12.58 -14.27
C PHE A 959 36.31 -13.32 -13.86
N ILE A 960 36.59 -14.49 -14.46
CA ILE A 960 37.84 -15.23 -14.21
C ILE A 960 39.05 -14.36 -14.55
N TYR A 961 39.02 -13.69 -15.71
CA TYR A 961 40.08 -12.77 -16.11
C TYR A 961 40.21 -11.58 -15.15
N TYR A 962 39.09 -11.03 -14.68
CA TYR A 962 39.07 -9.95 -13.70
C TYR A 962 39.71 -10.36 -12.37
N VAL A 963 39.33 -11.52 -11.83
CA VAL A 963 39.90 -12.07 -10.59
C VAL A 963 41.40 -12.31 -10.72
N ALA A 964 41.86 -12.84 -11.85
CA ALA A 964 43.27 -13.11 -12.10
C ALA A 964 44.14 -11.83 -12.18
N ASN A 965 43.53 -10.68 -12.48
CA ASN A 965 44.22 -9.40 -12.64
C ASN A 965 43.77 -8.34 -11.62
N VAL A 966 43.12 -8.75 -10.52
CA VAL A 966 42.58 -7.82 -9.51
C VAL A 966 43.67 -6.98 -8.84
N ASP A 967 44.92 -7.46 -8.82
CA ASP A 967 46.06 -6.73 -8.27
C ASP A 967 46.32 -5.39 -8.98
N LEU A 968 45.99 -5.28 -10.27
CA LEU A 968 46.05 -4.01 -11.00
C LEU A 968 45.07 -2.98 -10.43
N VAL A 969 43.88 -3.45 -10.03
CA VAL A 969 42.86 -2.62 -9.37
C VAL A 969 43.29 -2.28 -7.95
N ASP A 970 43.87 -3.23 -7.22
CA ASP A 970 44.39 -3.03 -5.85
C ASP A 970 45.49 -1.95 -5.84
N GLN A 971 46.43 -1.99 -6.79
CA GLN A 971 47.46 -0.96 -6.95
C GLN A 971 46.87 0.43 -7.20
N LEU A 972 45.86 0.55 -8.07
CA LEU A 972 45.15 1.81 -8.28
C LEU A 972 44.49 2.29 -6.97
N PHE A 973 43.79 1.38 -6.27
CA PHE A 973 43.12 1.70 -5.02
C PHE A 973 44.10 2.14 -3.93
N GLU A 974 45.31 1.56 -3.86
CA GLU A 974 46.38 2.00 -2.94
C GLU A 974 46.83 3.44 -3.18
N THR A 975 46.78 3.93 -4.43
CA THR A 975 47.12 5.33 -4.74
C THR A 975 46.01 6.32 -4.37
N ILE A 976 44.75 5.86 -4.32
CA ILE A 976 43.58 6.71 -4.10
C ILE A 976 43.12 6.69 -2.65
N PHE A 977 43.21 5.53 -1.98
CA PHE A 977 42.72 5.28 -0.63
C PHE A 977 43.86 5.07 0.35
N LYS A 978 43.66 5.54 1.58
CA LYS A 978 44.64 5.35 2.65
C LYS A 978 44.62 3.91 3.13
N SER A 979 45.81 3.33 3.25
CA SER A 979 45.98 2.08 4.00
C SER A 979 45.38 2.21 5.40
N LEU A 980 44.96 1.08 6.00
CA LEU A 980 44.55 1.02 7.40
C LEU A 980 45.53 1.73 8.34
N GLU A 981 46.81 1.58 8.05
CA GLU A 981 47.92 2.16 8.80
C GLU A 981 47.94 3.70 8.75
N ALA A 982 47.60 4.30 7.60
CA ALA A 982 47.60 5.75 7.39
C ALA A 982 46.29 6.43 7.79
N ALA A 983 45.19 5.68 7.91
CA ALA A 983 43.86 6.22 8.21
C ALA A 983 43.55 6.33 9.72
N GLY A 984 44.23 5.56 10.57
CA GLY A 984 43.96 5.52 12.01
C GLY A 984 44.73 6.55 12.83
N ARG A 985 44.08 7.19 13.81
CA ARG A 985 44.76 8.05 14.81
C ARG A 985 45.22 7.20 16.01
N PRO A 986 46.46 7.32 16.51
CA PRO A 986 46.89 6.59 17.70
C PRO A 986 46.02 6.94 18.92
N LEU A 987 45.57 5.95 19.67
CA LEU A 987 44.67 6.15 20.83
C LEU A 987 45.13 5.44 22.12
N SER A 988 45.41 4.14 22.07
CA SER A 988 45.82 3.35 23.25
C SER A 988 46.99 2.43 22.91
N ARG A 989 47.61 1.77 23.89
CA ARG A 989 48.67 0.76 23.65
C ARG A 989 48.13 -0.66 23.59
N CYS A 990 48.68 -1.43 22.64
CA CYS A 990 48.46 -2.86 22.49
C CYS A 990 49.12 -3.61 23.65
N GLY A 991 48.41 -4.56 24.26
CA GLY A 991 48.95 -5.39 25.35
C GLY A 991 50.08 -6.31 24.90
N ASP A 992 50.02 -6.79 23.65
CA ASP A 992 50.99 -7.74 23.10
C ASP A 992 52.36 -7.08 22.78
N CYS A 993 52.36 -5.95 22.06
CA CYS A 993 53.61 -5.30 21.61
C CYS A 993 53.91 -3.94 22.26
N GLN A 994 53.01 -3.42 23.10
CA GLN A 994 53.13 -2.11 23.78
C GLN A 994 53.22 -0.89 22.83
N ARG A 995 53.01 -1.08 21.53
CA ARG A 995 52.90 0.00 20.52
C ARG A 995 51.47 0.51 20.41
N TYR A 996 51.30 1.69 19.82
CA TYR A 996 49.98 2.32 19.68
C TYR A 996 49.03 1.51 18.78
N LEU A 997 47.84 1.26 19.32
CA LEU A 997 46.63 0.96 18.60
C LEU A 997 46.06 2.24 18.01
N SER A 998 45.84 2.23 16.70
CA SER A 998 45.22 3.33 15.99
C SER A 998 43.71 3.10 15.92
N VAL A 999 42.91 4.09 16.30
CA VAL A 999 41.46 4.06 16.07
C VAL A 999 41.15 4.51 14.65
N VAL A 1000 40.33 3.69 13.98
CA VAL A 1000 39.71 4.03 12.70
C VAL A 1000 38.25 4.39 13.00
N ASP A 1001 37.94 5.68 12.99
CA ASP A 1001 36.63 6.24 13.41
C ASP A 1001 35.51 6.06 12.33
N ARG A 1002 35.79 5.37 11.21
CA ARG A 1002 34.78 4.99 10.21
C ARG A 1002 34.07 3.70 10.61
N LYS A 1003 32.82 3.53 10.18
CA LYS A 1003 32.01 2.37 10.54
C LYS A 1003 32.40 1.13 9.71
N PRO A 1004 32.48 -0.07 10.32
CA PRO A 1004 32.45 -0.30 11.76
C PRO A 1004 33.74 0.22 12.43
N VAL A 1005 33.57 0.91 13.56
CA VAL A 1005 34.69 1.47 14.31
C VAL A 1005 35.58 0.34 14.80
N ARG A 1006 36.89 0.46 14.59
CA ARG A 1006 37.87 -0.59 14.89
C ARG A 1006 39.17 0.01 15.43
N MET A 1007 39.90 -0.77 16.22
CA MET A 1007 41.28 -0.45 16.62
C MET A 1007 42.26 -1.35 15.88
N PHE A 1008 43.38 -0.79 15.44
CA PHE A 1008 44.37 -1.51 14.64
C PHE A 1008 45.76 -1.37 15.27
N CYS A 1009 46.40 -2.49 15.55
CA CYS A 1009 47.81 -2.51 15.93
C CYS A 1009 48.67 -2.66 14.68
N LYS A 1010 49.42 -1.62 14.33
CA LYS A 1010 50.36 -1.65 13.20
C LYS A 1010 51.43 -2.73 13.37
N THR A 1011 51.98 -2.86 14.58
CA THR A 1011 53.10 -3.76 14.87
C THR A 1011 52.69 -5.22 14.96
N CYS A 1012 51.51 -5.52 15.52
CA CYS A 1012 50.99 -6.91 15.58
C CYS A 1012 50.18 -7.27 14.34
N ASN A 1013 49.95 -6.32 13.42
CA ASN A 1013 49.03 -6.44 12.29
C ASN A 1013 47.67 -7.05 12.65
N ARG A 1014 47.09 -6.61 13.78
CA ARG A 1014 45.85 -7.15 14.33
C ARG A 1014 44.77 -6.08 14.44
N ILE A 1015 43.56 -6.41 14.01
CA ILE A 1015 42.37 -5.58 14.11
C ILE A 1015 41.55 -6.06 15.30
N PHE A 1016 41.08 -5.13 16.12
CA PHE A 1016 40.20 -5.37 17.26
C PHE A 1016 38.86 -4.71 16.97
N LYS A 1017 37.77 -5.49 17.02
CA LYS A 1017 36.40 -4.98 16.95
C LYS A 1017 36.12 -4.07 18.14
N MET A 1018 35.33 -3.02 17.92
CA MET A 1018 34.93 -2.09 18.97
C MET A 1018 33.41 -1.85 18.94
N PRO A 1019 32.80 -1.38 20.05
CA PRO A 1019 31.38 -1.06 20.07
C PRO A 1019 30.98 -0.05 18.99
N GLN A 1020 29.86 -0.31 18.32
CA GLN A 1020 29.34 0.56 17.27
C GLN A 1020 28.72 1.84 17.86
N ASN A 1021 28.98 2.99 17.24
CA ASN A 1021 28.37 4.29 17.56
C ASN A 1021 28.71 4.91 18.93
N GLY A 1022 30.01 5.00 19.27
CA GLY A 1022 30.47 5.79 20.42
C GLY A 1022 31.78 6.52 20.17
N GLN A 1023 32.01 7.63 20.89
CA GLN A 1023 33.33 8.28 20.90
C GLN A 1023 34.29 7.48 21.77
N MET A 1024 35.48 7.19 21.23
CA MET A 1024 36.53 6.47 21.95
C MET A 1024 37.64 7.41 22.41
N LYS A 1025 37.97 7.34 23.70
CA LYS A 1025 39.05 8.08 24.36
C LYS A 1025 39.91 7.12 25.18
N LEU A 1026 41.16 7.47 25.46
CA LEU A 1026 42.00 6.70 26.38
C LEU A 1026 41.42 6.79 27.80
N TYR A 1027 41.33 5.66 28.52
CA TYR A 1027 40.77 5.63 29.87
C TYR A 1027 41.86 5.59 30.94
N LYS A 1028 42.19 6.76 31.51
CA LYS A 1028 43.09 6.93 32.67
C LYS A 1028 44.46 6.26 32.54
N GLU A 1029 44.91 5.94 31.33
CA GLU A 1029 46.15 5.18 31.04
C GLU A 1029 46.25 3.84 31.79
N LEU A 1030 45.09 3.29 32.16
CA LEU A 1030 45.03 2.04 32.90
C LEU A 1030 45.17 0.86 31.96
N LYS A 1031 45.80 -0.20 32.44
CA LYS A 1031 45.95 -1.46 31.70
C LYS A 1031 44.97 -2.50 32.22
N CYS A 1032 44.48 -3.33 31.31
CA CYS A 1032 43.69 -4.50 31.65
C CYS A 1032 44.58 -5.50 32.43
N PRO A 1033 44.12 -6.04 33.57
CA PRO A 1033 44.89 -6.98 34.37
C PRO A 1033 44.94 -8.39 33.76
N LEU A 1034 44.14 -8.67 32.74
CA LEU A 1034 44.09 -9.98 32.07
C LEU A 1034 45.07 -10.08 30.91
N ASP A 1035 45.23 -9.00 30.13
CA ASP A 1035 45.94 -9.02 28.84
C ASP A 1035 46.88 -7.82 28.63
N ASN A 1036 46.99 -6.93 29.62
CA ASN A 1036 47.88 -5.76 29.61
C ASN A 1036 47.59 -4.69 28.54
N PHE A 1037 46.45 -4.77 27.83
CA PHE A 1037 46.03 -3.71 26.90
C PHE A 1037 45.63 -2.44 27.65
N GLU A 1038 45.97 -1.27 27.12
CA GLU A 1038 45.45 -0.01 27.66
C GLU A 1038 43.95 0.11 27.39
N LEU A 1039 43.22 0.48 28.45
CA LEU A 1039 41.78 0.60 28.44
C LEU A 1039 41.34 1.84 27.67
N VAL A 1040 40.23 1.70 26.94
CA VAL A 1040 39.57 2.80 26.24
C VAL A 1040 38.19 3.04 26.85
N PHE A 1041 37.78 4.30 26.89
CA PHE A 1041 36.48 4.73 27.33
C PHE A 1041 35.58 4.92 26.12
N VAL A 1042 34.44 4.24 26.10
CA VAL A 1042 33.45 4.35 25.02
C VAL A 1042 32.21 5.02 25.55
N ALA A 1043 31.81 6.12 24.92
CA ALA A 1043 30.57 6.83 25.21
C ALA A 1043 29.58 6.69 24.04
N ASN A 1044 28.44 6.05 24.27
CA ASN A 1044 27.42 5.85 23.22
C ASN A 1044 26.48 7.07 23.07
N LYS A 1045 25.74 7.13 21.96
CA LYS A 1045 24.79 8.22 21.67
C LYS A 1045 23.62 8.34 22.66
N VAL A 1046 23.41 7.33 23.49
CA VAL A 1046 22.31 7.27 24.49
C VAL A 1046 22.80 7.72 25.88
N GLY A 1047 24.00 8.29 25.97
CA GLY A 1047 24.53 8.87 27.20
C GLY A 1047 25.13 7.88 28.19
N LYS A 1048 25.30 6.61 27.81
CA LYS A 1048 26.03 5.62 28.62
C LYS A 1048 27.49 5.60 28.26
N SER A 1049 28.33 5.48 29.28
CA SER A 1049 29.76 5.31 29.11
C SER A 1049 30.34 4.22 30.00
N TYR A 1050 31.37 3.55 29.49
CA TYR A 1050 32.06 2.49 30.23
C TYR A 1050 33.49 2.28 29.69
N PRO A 1051 34.44 1.90 30.57
CA PRO A 1051 35.78 1.49 30.16
C PRO A 1051 35.77 0.07 29.58
N ILE A 1052 36.57 -0.15 28.54
CA ILE A 1052 36.66 -1.39 27.77
C ILE A 1052 38.14 -1.71 27.53
N CYS A 1053 38.50 -2.99 27.64
CA CYS A 1053 39.75 -3.49 27.08
C CYS A 1053 39.52 -3.89 25.60
N PRO A 1054 40.30 -3.38 24.62
CA PRO A 1054 40.16 -3.76 23.22
C PRO A 1054 40.24 -5.28 22.97
N MET A 1055 41.12 -5.99 23.67
CA MET A 1055 41.28 -7.44 23.49
C MET A 1055 40.12 -8.21 24.09
N CYS A 1056 39.77 -7.99 25.37
CA CYS A 1056 38.62 -8.66 26.00
C CYS A 1056 37.26 -8.30 25.37
N TYR A 1057 37.18 -7.22 24.59
CA TYR A 1057 35.98 -6.92 23.79
C TYR A 1057 35.94 -7.75 22.51
N ASP A 1058 37.05 -7.81 21.78
CA ASP A 1058 37.19 -8.57 20.54
C ASP A 1058 37.12 -10.09 20.79
N ASP A 1059 37.66 -10.56 21.91
CA ASP A 1059 37.72 -11.96 22.34
C ASP A 1059 37.42 -12.10 23.85
N PRO A 1060 36.15 -12.25 24.27
CA PRO A 1060 35.75 -12.22 25.67
C PRO A 1060 36.20 -13.45 26.48
N PRO A 1061 36.99 -13.29 27.56
CA PRO A 1061 37.59 -14.42 28.32
C PRO A 1061 36.62 -15.24 29.19
N PHE A 1062 35.32 -14.93 29.17
CA PHE A 1062 34.31 -15.50 30.08
C PHE A 1062 33.07 -16.05 29.34
N GLY A 1063 33.21 -16.45 28.08
CA GLY A 1063 32.16 -17.18 27.34
C GLY A 1063 30.90 -16.38 26.98
N ALA A 1064 30.95 -15.04 27.07
CA ALA A 1064 29.85 -14.18 26.64
C ALA A 1064 29.72 -14.22 25.10
N LYS A 1065 28.58 -14.68 24.59
CA LYS A 1065 28.28 -14.61 23.15
C LYS A 1065 27.85 -13.18 22.78
N GLU A 1066 28.40 -12.63 21.70
CA GLU A 1066 28.00 -11.32 21.16
C GLU A 1066 26.54 -11.37 20.65
N GLU A 1067 25.59 -10.91 21.46
CA GLU A 1067 24.30 -10.42 20.96
C GLU A 1067 24.37 -8.89 20.85
N GLN A 1068 24.62 -8.41 19.63
CA GLN A 1068 24.39 -7.04 19.12
C GLN A 1068 24.49 -5.92 20.17
N GLY A 1069 25.67 -5.73 20.77
CA GLY A 1069 25.98 -4.53 21.56
C GLY A 1069 25.21 -4.35 22.87
N LYS A 1070 24.63 -5.42 23.44
CA LYS A 1070 23.77 -5.33 24.64
C LYS A 1070 24.38 -5.86 25.94
N HIS A 1071 25.54 -6.50 25.93
CA HIS A 1071 26.11 -7.12 27.13
C HIS A 1071 27.62 -6.90 27.23
N TRP A 1072 28.07 -6.21 28.29
CA TRP A 1072 29.44 -6.35 28.78
C TRP A 1072 29.45 -7.25 30.01
N ASN A 1073 30.42 -8.16 30.11
CA ASN A 1073 30.45 -9.14 31.18
C ASN A 1073 30.83 -8.48 32.53
N LEU A 1074 29.92 -8.58 33.51
CA LEU A 1074 30.10 -8.10 34.89
C LEU A 1074 31.27 -8.78 35.62
N ASP A 1075 31.65 -9.97 35.18
CA ASP A 1075 32.74 -10.76 35.78
C ASP A 1075 34.13 -10.26 35.37
N HIS A 1076 34.21 -9.35 34.39
CA HIS A 1076 35.49 -8.75 34.01
C HIS A 1076 36.05 -7.87 35.15
N PRO A 1077 37.28 -8.08 35.64
CA PRO A 1077 37.82 -7.38 36.82
C PRO A 1077 37.77 -5.85 36.73
N ILE A 1078 38.06 -5.29 35.55
CA ILE A 1078 37.96 -3.84 35.30
C ILE A 1078 36.51 -3.35 35.42
N TYR A 1079 35.56 -4.05 34.83
CA TYR A 1079 34.17 -3.62 34.87
C TYR A 1079 33.61 -3.71 36.28
N LYS A 1080 33.92 -4.79 37.00
CA LYS A 1080 33.53 -4.94 38.42
C LYS A 1080 34.10 -3.82 39.30
N LYS A 1081 35.31 -3.34 39.00
CA LYS A 1081 35.96 -2.25 39.75
C LYS A 1081 35.33 -0.88 39.49
N TYR A 1082 34.99 -0.56 38.23
CA TYR A 1082 34.52 0.78 37.84
C TYR A 1082 33.00 0.88 37.66
N ARG A 1083 32.30 -0.25 37.56
CA ARG A 1083 30.85 -0.36 37.41
C ARG A 1083 30.27 -1.42 38.36
N PRO A 1084 30.47 -1.28 39.68
CA PRO A 1084 30.00 -2.28 40.63
C PRO A 1084 28.48 -2.43 40.56
N ALA A 1085 28.01 -3.68 40.58
CA ALA A 1085 26.60 -4.02 40.62
C ALA A 1085 25.95 -3.50 41.90
N VAL A 1086 24.76 -2.91 41.78
CA VAL A 1086 23.99 -2.38 42.91
C VAL A 1086 22.73 -3.22 43.12
N MET A 1087 21.93 -3.41 42.08
CA MET A 1087 20.66 -4.15 42.18
C MET A 1087 20.20 -4.67 40.82
N SER A 1088 19.19 -5.54 40.79
CA SER A 1088 18.53 -5.93 39.54
C SER A 1088 17.83 -4.74 38.87
N CYS A 1089 17.75 -4.76 37.54
CA CYS A 1089 17.09 -3.70 36.79
C CYS A 1089 15.60 -3.61 37.14
N ILE A 1090 15.12 -2.38 37.28
CA ILE A 1090 13.71 -2.08 37.60
C ILE A 1090 12.81 -1.95 36.35
N ALA A 1091 13.37 -2.07 35.15
CA ALA A 1091 12.59 -2.01 33.92
C ALA A 1091 11.87 -3.34 33.65
N ASP A 1092 10.62 -3.25 33.20
CA ASP A 1092 9.80 -4.41 32.83
C ASP A 1092 10.54 -5.27 31.78
N ASN A 1093 10.60 -6.59 32.00
CA ASN A 1093 11.25 -7.56 31.10
C ASN A 1093 12.76 -7.36 30.87
N CYS A 1094 13.47 -6.70 31.79
CA CYS A 1094 14.93 -6.59 31.74
C CYS A 1094 15.61 -7.58 32.71
N SER A 1095 16.47 -8.46 32.19
CA SER A 1095 17.32 -9.35 33.00
C SER A 1095 18.63 -8.70 33.48
N GLY A 1096 18.81 -7.41 33.21
CA GLY A 1096 20.05 -6.69 33.51
C GLY A 1096 20.21 -6.29 34.98
N THR A 1097 21.39 -5.78 35.29
CA THR A 1097 21.81 -5.28 36.61
C THR A 1097 22.07 -3.78 36.50
N LEU A 1098 21.57 -3.02 37.48
CA LEU A 1098 21.88 -1.62 37.69
C LEU A 1098 23.25 -1.49 38.37
N CYS A 1099 24.18 -0.81 37.71
CA CYS A 1099 25.58 -0.66 38.12
C CYS A 1099 25.91 0.81 38.40
N LEU A 1100 26.59 1.09 39.52
CA LEU A 1100 27.05 2.43 39.87
C LEU A 1100 28.15 2.87 38.90
N ASP A 1101 28.00 4.02 38.26
CA ASP A 1101 29.11 4.68 37.57
C ASP A 1101 29.97 5.42 38.59
N VAL A 1102 31.11 4.83 38.96
CA VAL A 1102 32.00 5.44 39.98
C VAL A 1102 32.64 6.75 39.50
N ASP A 1103 32.64 7.02 38.19
CA ASP A 1103 33.23 8.22 37.58
C ASP A 1103 32.20 9.31 37.27
N SER A 1104 30.92 9.06 37.55
CA SER A 1104 29.84 10.02 37.28
C SER A 1104 29.73 11.17 38.30
N GLY A 1105 30.50 11.13 39.41
CA GLY A 1105 30.55 12.19 40.40
C GLY A 1105 30.96 13.55 39.81
N PRO A 1106 30.37 14.68 40.25
CA PRO A 1106 29.40 14.85 41.34
C PRO A 1106 27.94 14.57 40.94
N LYS A 1107 27.67 14.24 39.67
CA LYS A 1107 26.34 13.92 39.14
C LYS A 1107 26.14 12.41 39.08
N TRP A 1108 26.16 11.78 40.24
CA TRP A 1108 26.20 10.32 40.38
C TRP A 1108 25.08 9.60 39.64
N GLN A 1109 25.43 8.53 38.93
CA GLN A 1109 24.53 7.74 38.09
C GLN A 1109 24.65 6.24 38.39
N ILE A 1110 23.52 5.55 38.28
CA ILE A 1110 23.45 4.10 38.24
C ILE A 1110 22.72 3.71 36.95
N ASP A 1111 23.37 2.92 36.09
CA ASP A 1111 22.81 2.53 34.78
C ASP A 1111 22.65 1.03 34.67
N CYS A 1112 21.63 0.60 33.93
CA CYS A 1112 21.49 -0.82 33.61
C CYS A 1112 22.53 -1.23 32.56
N ASN A 1113 23.17 -2.38 32.77
CA ASN A 1113 24.12 -2.97 31.80
C ASN A 1113 23.43 -3.61 30.58
N VAL A 1114 22.10 -3.70 30.54
CA VAL A 1114 21.32 -4.33 29.44
C VAL A 1114 20.37 -3.33 28.76
N CYS A 1115 19.38 -2.81 29.48
CA CYS A 1115 18.35 -1.90 28.92
C CYS A 1115 18.71 -0.42 29.13
N LEU A 1116 17.91 0.52 28.61
CA LEU A 1116 18.20 1.95 28.70
C LEU A 1116 18.00 2.59 30.08
N GLN A 1117 17.57 1.84 31.10
CA GLN A 1117 17.28 2.38 32.44
C GLN A 1117 18.49 3.09 33.08
N GLN A 1118 18.25 4.32 33.59
CA GLN A 1118 19.23 5.14 34.31
C GLN A 1118 18.61 5.79 35.54
N LEU A 1119 19.36 5.81 36.65
CA LEU A 1119 19.02 6.48 37.89
C LEU A 1119 20.06 7.56 38.18
N ALA A 1120 19.63 8.79 38.45
CA ALA A 1120 20.45 9.80 39.10
C ALA A 1120 20.26 9.71 40.61
N ILE A 1121 21.35 9.77 41.36
CA ILE A 1121 21.32 9.68 42.82
C ILE A 1121 22.03 10.88 43.44
N PHE A 1122 21.45 11.44 44.50
CA PHE A 1122 22.03 12.52 45.30
C PHE A 1122 22.57 13.69 44.47
N GLU A 1123 21.80 14.14 43.47
CA GLU A 1123 22.17 15.20 42.51
C GLU A 1123 22.93 16.34 43.20
N ASP A 1124 24.27 16.38 43.03
CA ASP A 1124 25.20 17.38 43.59
C ASP A 1124 25.41 17.41 45.12
N LYS A 1125 24.69 16.57 45.86
CA LYS A 1125 24.74 16.50 47.34
C LYS A 1125 25.84 15.60 47.87
N ALA A 1126 26.30 14.63 47.11
CA ALA A 1126 27.35 13.70 47.49
C ALA A 1126 28.66 13.94 46.73
N HIS A 1127 29.80 13.91 47.43
CA HIS A 1127 31.12 13.97 46.80
C HIS A 1127 31.79 12.59 46.70
N LYS A 1128 31.25 11.57 47.37
CA LYS A 1128 31.74 10.20 47.30
C LYS A 1128 30.58 9.21 47.47
N ILE A 1129 30.46 8.25 46.56
CA ILE A 1129 29.55 7.11 46.67
C ILE A 1129 30.31 5.83 46.37
N LYS A 1130 30.12 4.80 47.20
CA LYS A 1130 30.77 3.50 47.03
C LYS A 1130 29.76 2.37 47.24
N ALA A 1131 29.74 1.41 46.33
CA ALA A 1131 29.03 0.14 46.54
C ALA A 1131 29.84 -0.75 47.50
N THR A 1132 29.18 -1.28 48.52
CA THR A 1132 29.83 -2.12 49.54
C THR A 1132 29.71 -3.62 49.21
N SER A 1133 30.27 -4.48 50.05
CA SER A 1133 30.06 -5.94 49.97
C SER A 1133 28.75 -6.40 50.60
N ASP A 1134 28.08 -5.51 51.33
CA ASP A 1134 26.96 -5.88 52.19
C ASP A 1134 25.65 -5.73 51.41
N LEU A 1135 24.73 -6.67 51.62
CA LEU A 1135 23.43 -6.70 50.97
C LEU A 1135 22.36 -6.21 51.95
N CYS A 1136 21.33 -5.55 51.42
CA CYS A 1136 20.16 -5.18 52.18
C CYS A 1136 19.33 -6.42 52.53
N ASP A 1137 19.02 -6.60 53.81
CA ASP A 1137 18.22 -7.73 54.31
C ASP A 1137 16.80 -7.79 53.72
N GLU A 1138 16.26 -6.66 53.24
CA GLU A 1138 14.89 -6.60 52.71
C GLU A 1138 14.79 -6.88 51.21
N CYS A 1139 15.66 -6.29 50.40
CA CYS A 1139 15.56 -6.34 48.93
C CYS A 1139 16.79 -6.95 48.24
N SER A 1140 17.78 -7.42 49.01
CA SER A 1140 19.04 -8.01 48.50
C SER A 1140 19.87 -7.08 47.59
N SER A 1141 19.57 -5.78 47.57
CA SER A 1141 20.38 -4.78 46.86
C SER A 1141 21.64 -4.47 47.66
N VAL A 1142 22.74 -4.16 46.99
CA VAL A 1142 24.01 -3.77 47.63
C VAL A 1142 23.82 -2.45 48.39
N LEU A 1143 24.31 -2.40 49.62
CA LEU A 1143 24.33 -1.17 50.42
C LEU A 1143 25.35 -0.19 49.83
N LEU A 1144 24.94 1.07 49.72
CA LEU A 1144 25.81 2.16 49.28
C LEU A 1144 26.31 2.93 50.50
N GLU A 1145 27.60 3.22 50.53
CA GLU A 1145 28.24 4.16 51.45
C GLU A 1145 28.33 5.51 50.75
N VAL A 1146 27.61 6.52 51.26
CA VAL A 1146 27.49 7.84 50.67
C VAL A 1146 28.05 8.87 51.63
N VAL A 1147 29.02 9.65 51.15
CA VAL A 1147 29.56 10.81 51.86
C VAL A 1147 29.05 12.08 51.19
N PHE A 1148 28.28 12.84 51.96
CA PHE A 1148 27.66 14.08 51.52
C PHE A 1148 28.66 15.25 51.52
N SER A 1149 28.49 16.18 50.60
CA SER A 1149 29.24 17.43 50.53
C SER A 1149 28.86 18.34 51.69
N LYS A 1150 29.84 19.04 52.28
CA LYS A 1150 29.64 19.95 53.42
C LYS A 1150 28.48 20.93 53.15
N GLY A 1151 27.50 20.96 54.07
CA GLY A 1151 26.32 21.84 53.96
C GLY A 1151 25.21 21.34 53.03
N LYS A 1152 25.35 20.16 52.40
CA LYS A 1152 24.34 19.57 51.49
C LYS A 1152 23.79 18.22 51.95
N SER A 1153 24.13 17.77 53.16
CA SER A 1153 23.67 16.47 53.66
C SER A 1153 22.15 16.46 53.87
N PRO A 1154 21.43 15.48 53.31
CA PRO A 1154 20.00 15.28 53.56
C PRO A 1154 19.73 14.45 54.83
N LEU A 1155 20.77 14.08 55.59
CA LEU A 1155 20.64 13.25 56.78
C LEU A 1155 20.13 14.07 57.98
N PRO A 1156 19.34 13.46 58.89
CA PRO A 1156 19.04 14.05 60.19
C PRO A 1156 20.31 14.36 60.99
N ASP A 1157 20.24 15.36 61.87
CA ASP A 1157 21.27 15.69 62.87
C ASP A 1157 22.66 16.10 62.33
N GLY A 1158 22.75 16.50 61.06
CA GLY A 1158 24.00 17.02 60.47
C GLY A 1158 25.05 15.95 60.18
N GLN A 1159 24.69 14.66 60.20
CA GLN A 1159 25.58 13.57 59.79
C GLN A 1159 26.02 13.76 58.33
N MET A 1160 27.26 13.43 58.03
CA MET A 1160 27.86 13.65 56.69
C MET A 1160 28.05 12.35 55.91
N GLU A 1161 27.81 11.20 56.52
CA GLU A 1161 28.00 9.89 55.93
C GLU A 1161 26.86 8.96 56.35
N ARG A 1162 26.36 8.15 55.42
CA ARG A 1162 25.43 7.06 55.71
C ARG A 1162 25.73 5.87 54.83
N LYS A 1163 25.61 4.69 55.41
CA LYS A 1163 25.63 3.42 54.68
C LYS A 1163 24.23 2.83 54.70
N ALA A 1164 23.61 2.75 53.53
CA ALA A 1164 22.21 2.36 53.45
C ALA A 1164 21.83 1.79 52.09
N CYS A 1165 20.67 1.14 52.02
CA CYS A 1165 20.14 0.56 50.80
C CYS A 1165 19.47 1.65 49.96
N LEU A 1166 19.81 1.75 48.67
CA LEU A 1166 19.21 2.74 47.76
C LEU A 1166 17.67 2.65 47.72
N VAL A 1167 17.13 1.43 47.83
CA VAL A 1167 15.69 1.13 47.75
C VAL A 1167 14.98 1.27 49.10
N CYS A 1168 15.47 0.60 50.14
CA CYS A 1168 14.75 0.50 51.41
C CYS A 1168 14.96 1.68 52.35
N ASP A 1169 16.04 2.45 52.18
CA ASP A 1169 16.31 3.61 53.01
C ASP A 1169 15.57 4.85 52.51
N GLU A 1170 14.73 5.43 53.36
CA GLU A 1170 13.85 6.55 52.98
C GLU A 1170 14.63 7.77 52.44
N VAL A 1171 15.80 8.07 52.99
CA VAL A 1171 16.59 9.24 52.57
C VAL A 1171 17.29 8.97 51.24
N PHE A 1172 17.86 7.78 51.05
CA PHE A 1172 18.53 7.41 49.81
C PHE A 1172 17.54 7.32 48.65
N ASN A 1173 16.39 6.72 48.93
CA ASN A 1173 15.33 6.54 47.96
C ASN A 1173 14.71 7.88 47.54
N ALA A 1174 14.44 8.78 48.50
CA ALA A 1174 13.94 10.13 48.22
C ALA A 1174 14.90 10.98 47.35
N HIS A 1175 16.18 10.61 47.29
CA HIS A 1175 17.19 11.26 46.46
C HIS A 1175 17.61 10.46 45.23
N THR A 1176 16.77 9.50 44.81
CA THR A 1176 16.96 8.71 43.60
C THR A 1176 15.89 9.07 42.57
N VAL A 1177 16.32 9.50 41.38
CA VAL A 1177 15.43 9.92 40.29
C VAL A 1177 15.67 9.06 39.06
N SER A 1178 14.59 8.44 38.55
CA SER A 1178 14.61 7.71 37.29
C SER A 1178 14.64 8.69 36.12
N LYS A 1179 15.70 8.67 35.30
CA LYS A 1179 15.80 9.52 34.10
C LYS A 1179 15.01 9.00 32.91
N THR A 1180 14.43 7.81 33.02
CA THR A 1180 13.85 7.04 31.90
C THR A 1180 12.35 6.74 32.05
N GLY A 1181 11.65 7.39 32.99
CA GLY A 1181 10.20 7.61 32.89
C GLY A 1181 9.24 6.67 33.66
N LYS A 1182 9.68 5.93 34.68
CA LYS A 1182 8.78 5.28 35.66
C LYS A 1182 9.36 5.36 37.08
N ASN A 1183 8.60 5.91 38.05
CA ASN A 1183 8.97 5.98 39.47
C ASN A 1183 8.31 4.82 40.24
N PHE A 1184 9.09 3.90 40.80
CA PHE A 1184 8.56 2.72 41.51
C PHE A 1184 8.60 2.85 43.05
N PHE A 1185 9.28 3.85 43.58
CA PHE A 1185 9.57 3.90 45.00
C PHE A 1185 8.66 4.87 45.80
N ARG A 1186 7.44 4.45 46.09
CA ARG A 1186 6.66 4.97 47.23
C ARG A 1186 5.86 3.84 47.87
N ARG A 1187 6.15 3.50 49.12
CA ARG A 1187 5.38 2.53 49.92
C ARG A 1187 4.69 3.30 51.07
N ASN A 1188 3.34 3.33 51.07
CA ASN A 1188 2.54 3.86 52.18
C ASN A 1188 2.57 2.87 53.36
N PRO A 1189 2.71 3.31 54.63
CA PRO A 1189 2.67 2.43 55.80
C PRO A 1189 1.24 2.28 56.35
N GLY A 1190 0.80 1.05 56.67
CA GLY A 1190 -0.38 0.89 57.52
C GLY A 1190 -1.12 -0.46 57.53
N LYS A 1191 -0.88 -1.20 58.62
CA LYS A 1191 -1.81 -2.11 59.36
C LYS A 1191 -2.13 -3.50 58.79
N GLY A 1192 -1.78 -4.53 59.59
CA GLY A 1192 -2.60 -5.74 59.65
C GLY A 1192 -1.97 -7.06 60.14
N LYS A 1193 -1.59 -7.12 61.43
CA LYS A 1193 -1.72 -8.29 62.36
C LYS A 1193 -1.37 -9.72 61.87
N GLY A 1194 -0.51 -10.41 62.63
CA GLY A 1194 -0.68 -11.87 62.84
C GLY A 1194 0.54 -12.69 63.24
N LYS A 1195 0.84 -12.69 64.54
CA LYS A 1195 1.64 -13.66 65.35
C LYS A 1195 2.02 -15.02 64.72
N GLY A 1196 3.23 -15.50 65.05
CA GLY A 1196 3.41 -16.91 65.42
C GLY A 1196 4.75 -17.57 65.07
N LYS A 1197 5.60 -17.74 66.08
CA LYS A 1197 6.87 -18.50 66.05
C LYS A 1197 6.68 -19.99 65.74
N GLY A 1198 7.67 -20.63 65.10
CA GLY A 1198 8.14 -21.96 65.54
C GLY A 1198 8.60 -23.00 64.52
N LYS A 1199 9.93 -23.21 64.47
CA LYS A 1199 10.70 -24.47 64.30
C LYS A 1199 10.74 -25.26 62.97
N LYS A 1200 11.98 -25.29 62.43
CA LYS A 1200 12.79 -26.41 61.85
C LYS A 1200 12.07 -27.70 61.40
N GLY A 1201 12.36 -28.12 60.16
CA GLY A 1201 12.36 -29.56 59.80
C GLY A 1201 12.35 -29.90 58.30
N LYS A 1202 13.50 -30.38 57.82
CA LYS A 1202 13.80 -31.27 56.67
C LYS A 1202 12.63 -31.86 55.85
N GLY A 1203 12.81 -31.98 54.53
CA GLY A 1203 12.05 -32.95 53.73
C GLY A 1203 12.26 -32.92 52.22
N ARG A 1204 13.37 -33.51 51.76
CA ARG A 1204 13.65 -33.93 50.37
C ARG A 1204 12.63 -34.96 49.86
N GLY A 1205 12.45 -35.02 48.54
CA GLY A 1205 12.03 -36.25 47.87
C GLY A 1205 11.88 -36.14 46.36
N LYS A 1206 12.97 -36.39 45.62
CA LYS A 1206 13.03 -37.46 44.59
C LYS A 1206 14.39 -37.44 43.90
N GLY A 1207 15.14 -38.52 44.09
CA GLY A 1207 16.28 -38.87 43.25
C GLY A 1207 15.83 -39.78 42.12
N MET A 1208 16.64 -39.89 41.08
CA MET A 1208 17.34 -41.13 40.73
C MET A 1208 18.30 -40.83 39.58
N ARG A 1209 19.53 -41.33 39.72
CA ARG A 1209 20.55 -41.40 38.67
C ARG A 1209 20.30 -42.66 37.85
N ALA A 1210 20.48 -42.58 36.53
CA ALA A 1210 21.25 -43.57 35.78
C ALA A 1210 21.71 -42.98 34.42
N ALA A 1211 23.04 -42.97 34.27
CA ALA A 1211 23.86 -43.37 33.12
C ALA A 1211 23.44 -43.10 31.65
N GLN A 1212 24.35 -42.37 30.99
CA GLN A 1212 25.05 -42.69 29.72
C GLN A 1212 24.33 -42.80 28.36
N LEU A 1213 24.99 -42.11 27.41
CA LEU A 1213 25.24 -42.40 25.99
C LEU A 1213 24.31 -41.79 24.92
N TRP A 1214 25.02 -41.30 23.89
CA TRP A 1214 24.69 -40.56 22.68
C TRP A 1214 23.42 -40.96 21.90
N ALA A 1215 22.70 -39.91 21.45
CA ALA A 1215 22.22 -39.57 20.08
C ALA A 1215 21.68 -40.68 19.13
N PRO A 1216 20.87 -40.36 18.08
CA PRO A 1216 20.43 -39.04 17.60
C PRO A 1216 18.92 -38.92 17.26
N SER A 1217 18.42 -37.68 17.27
CA SER A 1217 17.57 -37.07 16.23
C SER A 1217 17.38 -35.59 16.55
#